data_AF-Q5T655-F1
#
_entry.id   AF-Q5T655-F1
#
_cell.length_a   1.000
_cell.length_b   1.000
_cell.length_c   1.000
_cell.angle_alpha   90.00
_cell.angle_beta   90.00
_cell.angle_gamma   90.00
#
_symmetry.space_group_name_H-M   'P 1'
#
loop_
_entity.id
_entity.type
_entity.pdbx_description
1 polymer ?
#
loop_
_entity_poly.entity_id
_entity_poly.type
_entity_poly.pdbx_seq_one_letter_code
_entity_poly.pdbx_strand_id
1 'polypeptide(L)'
;MAEEKGGKQVLEESAFEEMERDFQGVLHELSGDKSLEKFRIEYERLHAVMKKSYDNEKRLMAKCRELNAEIVVNSAKVATALKLSQDDQTTIASLKKEIEKAWKMVDSAYDKEQKAKETILALKEEIVNLTKLVEQGSGLSMDQHSNIRDLLRFKEEVTKERDQLLSEVVKLRESLAQTTEQQQETERSKEEAEHAISQFQQEIQQRQNEASREFRKKEKLEKELKQIQADMDSRQTEIKALQQYVQKSKEELQKLEQQLKEQKILNERAAKELEQFQMRNAKLQQENEQHSLVCEQLSQENQQKALELKAKEEEVHQMRLDIGKLNKIREQIHKKLHHTEDQKAEVEQHKETLKNQIVGLEREVEASKKQAELDRKAMDELLRERDILNKNMLKAVNATQKQTDLVKLHEQAKRNLEGEIQNYKDEAQKQRKIIFHLEKERDRYINQASDLTQKVLMNMEDIKVRETQIFDYRKKIAESEIKLKQQQNLYEAVRSDRNLYSKNLVEAQDEITDMKRKLKIMIHQVDELKEDISAKESALVKLHLEQQRIEKEKETLKAELQKLRQQALETKHFIEKQEAEERKLLRIIAEADGERLRQKKELDQVISERDILGSQLVRRNDELALLYEKIKIQQSVLNKGESQYNQRLEDMRILRLEIKKLRREKGILARSMANVEELRQEFFHMQRELLKERTRCRALEEELENPLNVHRWRKLEASDPNAYELIQKIHTLQKRLISKTEEVVEKELLLQEKEKLYMELKHVLARQPGPEAAEQLKLYRRTLHDKKQQLKVLSSELNMYEVQSKEYKYEVEKLTNELQNLKKKYLAQKRKEQLQKNKDTAPMDNTFLMVKPNGPGFTGGGFPLRSTKMTF
;
A
#
# COMPACT_ATOMS: atom_id res chain seq x y z
N MET A 1 45.49 -28.02 -56.86
CA MET A 1 44.87 -27.26 -55.75
C MET A 1 44.79 -28.02 -54.41
N ALA A 2 44.76 -29.36 -54.38
CA ALA A 2 44.79 -30.10 -53.11
C ALA A 2 46.21 -30.19 -52.49
N GLU A 3 47.26 -30.34 -53.30
CA GLU A 3 48.64 -30.47 -52.80
C GLU A 3 49.20 -29.18 -52.18
N GLU A 4 48.85 -28.01 -52.71
CA GLU A 4 49.29 -26.71 -52.15
C GLU A 4 48.70 -26.41 -50.75
N LYS A 5 47.53 -26.97 -50.42
CA LYS A 5 46.91 -26.77 -49.09
C LYS A 5 47.51 -27.68 -48.02
N GLY A 6 48.00 -28.86 -48.39
CA GLY A 6 48.68 -29.76 -47.44
C GLY A 6 50.02 -29.19 -46.97
N GLY A 7 50.79 -28.56 -47.88
CA GLY A 7 52.09 -27.99 -47.57
C GLY A 7 52.05 -26.83 -46.55
N LYS A 8 51.06 -25.93 -46.64
CA LYS A 8 50.90 -24.83 -45.67
C LYS A 8 50.67 -25.31 -44.24
N GLN A 9 50.03 -26.46 -44.08
CA GLN A 9 49.64 -26.94 -42.75
C GLN A 9 50.77 -27.58 -41.98
N VAL A 10 51.64 -28.34 -42.67
CA VAL A 10 52.85 -28.91 -42.05
C VAL A 10 53.78 -27.78 -41.59
N LEU A 11 53.82 -26.67 -42.35
CA LEU A 11 54.54 -25.46 -41.95
C LEU A 11 53.93 -24.79 -40.71
N GLU A 12 52.60 -24.69 -40.61
CA GLU A 12 51.91 -24.11 -39.44
C GLU A 12 52.05 -24.98 -38.17
N GLU A 13 52.01 -26.31 -38.28
CA GLU A 13 52.27 -27.23 -37.15
C GLU A 13 53.72 -27.13 -36.70
N SER A 14 54.68 -27.13 -37.63
CA SER A 14 56.10 -26.96 -37.30
C SER A 14 56.40 -25.61 -36.64
N ALA A 15 55.78 -24.53 -37.11
CA ALA A 15 55.97 -23.19 -36.55
C ALA A 15 55.41 -23.07 -35.12
N PHE A 16 54.28 -23.72 -34.83
CA PHE A 16 53.71 -23.73 -33.48
C PHE A 16 54.55 -24.57 -32.51
N GLU A 17 55.07 -25.72 -32.94
CA GLU A 17 55.98 -26.54 -32.12
C GLU A 17 57.32 -25.85 -31.84
N GLU A 18 57.81 -25.04 -32.76
CA GLU A 18 58.97 -24.18 -32.56
C GLU A 18 58.66 -23.08 -31.53
N MET A 19 57.53 -22.39 -31.67
CA MET A 19 57.06 -21.41 -30.68
C MET A 19 56.84 -22.02 -29.29
N GLU A 20 56.31 -23.25 -29.18
CA GLU A 20 56.18 -23.94 -27.88
C GLU A 20 57.54 -24.22 -27.24
N ARG A 21 58.55 -24.61 -28.03
CA ARG A 21 59.92 -24.82 -27.54
C ARG A 21 60.57 -23.52 -27.08
N ASP A 22 60.48 -22.47 -27.87
CA ASP A 22 61.01 -21.14 -27.52
C ASP A 22 60.35 -20.62 -26.24
N PHE A 23 59.03 -20.78 -26.13
CA PHE A 23 58.27 -20.36 -24.97
C PHE A 23 58.70 -21.12 -23.70
N GLN A 24 58.93 -22.43 -23.80
CA GLN A 24 59.46 -23.23 -22.69
C GLN A 24 60.88 -22.81 -22.29
N GLY A 25 61.74 -22.47 -23.27
CA GLY A 25 63.08 -21.94 -23.03
C GLY A 25 63.06 -20.63 -22.25
N VAL A 26 62.25 -19.66 -22.70
CA VAL A 26 62.07 -18.37 -22.03
C VAL A 26 61.50 -18.54 -20.62
N LEU A 27 60.52 -19.45 -20.43
CA LEU A 27 60.03 -19.76 -19.08
C LEU A 27 61.11 -20.34 -18.16
N HIS A 28 62.02 -21.14 -18.71
CA HIS A 28 63.12 -21.71 -17.95
C HIS A 28 64.12 -20.63 -17.52
N GLU A 29 64.47 -19.71 -18.42
CA GLU A 29 65.32 -18.56 -18.10
C GLU A 29 64.68 -17.61 -17.07
N LEU A 30 63.38 -17.31 -17.24
CA LEU A 30 62.62 -16.48 -16.30
C LEU A 30 62.51 -17.11 -14.91
N SER A 31 62.60 -18.45 -14.80
CA SER A 31 62.56 -19.13 -13.50
C SER A 31 63.82 -18.93 -12.65
N GLY A 32 64.94 -18.51 -13.27
CA GLY A 32 66.20 -18.22 -12.59
C GLY A 32 66.23 -16.88 -11.85
N ASP A 33 65.39 -15.92 -12.24
CA ASP A 33 65.38 -14.56 -11.69
C ASP A 33 64.05 -14.23 -10.99
N LYS A 34 64.09 -14.19 -9.66
CA LYS A 34 62.91 -13.87 -8.82
C LYS A 34 62.33 -12.48 -9.10
N SER A 35 63.11 -11.54 -9.64
CA SER A 35 62.60 -10.20 -9.97
C SER A 35 61.61 -10.22 -11.14
N LEU A 36 61.64 -11.27 -11.98
CA LEU A 36 60.84 -11.41 -13.19
C LEU A 36 59.58 -12.29 -13.03
N GLU A 37 59.27 -12.78 -11.82
CA GLU A 37 58.15 -13.72 -11.59
C GLU A 37 56.78 -13.16 -12.03
N LYS A 38 56.53 -11.85 -11.89
CA LYS A 38 55.30 -11.23 -12.41
C LYS A 38 55.21 -11.31 -13.94
N PHE A 39 56.34 -11.07 -14.61
CA PHE A 39 56.43 -11.16 -16.06
C PHE A 39 56.21 -12.61 -16.50
N ARG A 40 56.80 -13.57 -15.79
CA ARG A 40 56.61 -15.00 -16.02
C ARG A 40 55.14 -15.41 -15.95
N ILE A 41 54.38 -14.97 -14.94
CA ILE A 41 52.95 -15.32 -14.80
C ILE A 41 52.13 -14.78 -15.99
N GLU A 42 52.35 -13.53 -16.39
CA GLU A 42 51.65 -12.97 -17.56
C GLU A 42 52.09 -13.64 -18.87
N TYR A 43 53.35 -14.01 -18.97
CA TYR A 43 53.87 -14.80 -20.10
C TYR A 43 53.18 -16.17 -20.15
N GLU A 44 53.11 -16.92 -19.05
CA GLU A 44 52.39 -18.21 -18.94
C GLU A 44 50.92 -18.06 -19.33
N ARG A 45 50.27 -16.96 -18.94
CA ARG A 45 48.89 -16.65 -19.31
C ARG A 45 48.73 -16.40 -20.80
N LEU A 46 49.64 -15.64 -21.41
CA LEU A 46 49.66 -15.38 -22.85
C LEU A 46 49.79 -16.68 -23.64
N HIS A 47 50.68 -17.58 -23.22
CA HIS A 47 50.82 -18.90 -23.83
C HIS A 47 49.59 -19.79 -23.67
N ALA A 48 48.96 -19.79 -22.49
CA ALA A 48 47.72 -20.53 -22.30
C ALA A 48 46.61 -20.04 -23.26
N VAL A 49 46.52 -18.72 -23.49
CA VAL A 49 45.56 -18.13 -24.45
C VAL A 49 45.94 -18.49 -25.90
N MET A 50 47.21 -18.36 -26.27
CA MET A 50 47.73 -18.70 -27.60
C MET A 50 47.51 -20.18 -27.94
N LYS A 51 47.83 -21.09 -27.00
CA LYS A 51 47.59 -22.53 -27.14
C LYS A 51 46.12 -22.85 -27.30
N LYS A 52 45.24 -22.22 -26.50
CA LYS A 52 43.79 -22.39 -26.64
C LYS A 52 43.27 -21.86 -27.99
N SER A 53 43.86 -20.79 -28.52
CA SER A 53 43.55 -20.26 -29.85
C SER A 53 43.96 -21.25 -30.95
N TYR A 54 45.17 -21.77 -30.88
CA TYR A 54 45.70 -22.76 -31.82
C TYR A 54 44.88 -24.06 -31.82
N ASP A 55 44.53 -24.59 -30.65
CA ASP A 55 43.67 -25.77 -30.52
C ASP A 55 42.28 -25.56 -31.15
N ASN A 56 41.70 -24.37 -30.98
CA ASN A 56 40.42 -24.01 -31.59
C ASN A 56 40.53 -23.89 -33.12
N GLU A 57 41.61 -23.29 -33.62
CA GLU A 57 41.90 -23.18 -35.06
C GLU A 57 42.10 -24.57 -35.69
N LYS A 58 42.84 -25.46 -35.03
CA LYS A 58 43.04 -26.85 -35.46
C LYS A 58 41.71 -27.61 -35.58
N ARG A 59 40.80 -27.45 -34.61
CA ARG A 59 39.44 -28.04 -34.70
C ARG A 59 38.62 -27.44 -35.84
N LEU A 60 38.71 -26.12 -36.05
CA LEU A 60 37.99 -25.44 -37.13
C LEU A 60 38.47 -25.91 -38.50
N MET A 61 39.79 -26.03 -38.68
CA MET A 61 40.43 -26.55 -39.89
C MET A 61 40.04 -28.00 -40.18
N ALA A 62 39.97 -28.86 -39.16
CA ALA A 62 39.50 -30.23 -39.31
C ALA A 62 38.03 -30.26 -39.80
N LYS A 63 37.16 -29.44 -39.21
CA LYS A 63 35.75 -29.36 -39.61
C LYS A 63 35.56 -28.81 -41.02
N CYS A 64 36.37 -27.83 -41.42
CA CYS A 64 36.40 -27.34 -42.80
C CYS A 64 36.83 -28.43 -43.80
N ARG A 65 37.72 -29.35 -43.43
CA ARG A 65 38.08 -30.49 -44.30
C ARG A 65 36.98 -31.52 -44.43
N GLU A 66 36.33 -31.87 -43.32
CA GLU A 66 35.18 -32.79 -43.34
C GLU A 66 34.10 -32.26 -44.28
N LEU A 67 33.72 -30.98 -44.12
CA LEU A 67 32.72 -30.34 -44.98
C LEU A 67 33.18 -30.27 -46.44
N ASN A 68 34.45 -29.98 -46.70
CA ASN A 68 34.95 -29.92 -48.07
C ASN A 68 35.02 -31.32 -48.72
N ALA A 69 35.33 -32.37 -47.94
CA ALA A 69 35.28 -33.75 -48.40
C ALA A 69 33.84 -34.19 -48.72
N GLU A 70 32.87 -33.83 -47.87
CA GLU A 70 31.45 -34.07 -48.12
C GLU A 70 30.96 -33.37 -49.40
N ILE A 71 31.38 -32.11 -49.63
CA ILE A 71 31.06 -31.37 -50.85
C ILE A 71 31.62 -32.09 -52.10
N VAL A 72 32.86 -32.57 -52.04
CA VAL A 72 33.48 -33.31 -53.17
C VAL A 72 32.75 -34.63 -53.43
N VAL A 73 32.40 -35.38 -52.38
CA VAL A 73 31.64 -36.63 -52.51
C VAL A 73 30.25 -36.38 -53.09
N ASN A 74 29.54 -35.33 -52.62
CA ASN A 74 28.23 -34.99 -53.15
C ASN A 74 28.31 -34.48 -54.59
N SER A 75 29.33 -33.70 -54.94
CA SER A 75 29.58 -33.27 -56.32
C SER A 75 29.81 -34.47 -57.25
N ALA A 76 30.59 -35.47 -56.81
CA ALA A 76 30.81 -36.70 -57.57
C ALA A 76 29.50 -37.49 -57.77
N LYS A 77 28.68 -37.63 -56.72
CA LYS A 77 27.36 -38.27 -56.80
C LYS A 77 26.42 -37.57 -57.78
N VAL A 78 26.36 -36.24 -57.74
CA VAL A 78 25.54 -35.44 -58.67
C VAL A 78 26.03 -35.60 -60.11
N ALA A 79 27.35 -35.62 -60.34
CA ALA A 79 27.91 -35.87 -61.66
C ALA A 79 27.59 -37.29 -62.17
N THR A 80 27.57 -38.30 -61.29
CA THR A 80 27.18 -39.67 -61.68
C THR A 80 25.70 -39.75 -62.03
N ALA A 81 24.84 -39.10 -61.25
CA ALA A 81 23.39 -39.04 -61.51
C ALA A 81 23.08 -38.30 -62.83
N LEU A 82 23.78 -37.20 -63.12
CA LEU A 82 23.66 -36.48 -64.40
C LEU A 82 24.08 -37.35 -65.59
N LYS A 83 25.15 -38.13 -65.44
CA LYS A 83 25.62 -39.04 -66.49
C LYS A 83 24.62 -40.17 -66.76
N LEU A 84 24.09 -40.80 -65.71
CA LEU A 84 23.03 -41.81 -65.83
C LEU A 84 21.78 -41.24 -66.53
N SER A 85 21.36 -40.02 -66.17
CA SER A 85 20.22 -39.36 -66.83
C SER A 85 20.47 -39.10 -68.32
N GLN A 86 21.69 -38.76 -68.72
CA GLN A 86 22.05 -38.57 -70.13
C GLN A 86 22.03 -39.91 -70.88
N ASP A 87 22.61 -40.96 -70.28
CA ASP A 87 22.61 -42.32 -70.86
C ASP A 87 21.17 -42.85 -71.02
N ASP A 88 20.31 -42.64 -70.03
CA ASP A 88 18.88 -42.98 -70.10
C ASP A 88 18.18 -42.23 -71.24
N GLN A 89 18.45 -40.93 -71.41
CA GLN A 89 17.89 -40.14 -72.51
C GLN A 89 18.34 -40.64 -73.89
N THR A 90 19.59 -41.08 -74.03
CA THR A 90 20.07 -41.71 -75.27
C THR A 90 19.39 -43.05 -75.54
N THR A 91 19.19 -43.86 -74.48
CA THR A 91 18.53 -45.16 -74.54
C THR A 91 17.07 -45.00 -74.93
N ILE A 92 16.34 -44.08 -74.29
CA ILE A 92 14.96 -43.74 -74.61
C ILE A 92 14.83 -43.27 -76.08
N ALA A 93 15.77 -42.45 -76.57
CA ALA A 93 15.75 -42.01 -77.96
C ALA A 93 15.95 -43.18 -78.95
N SER A 94 16.80 -44.15 -78.61
CA SER A 94 17.01 -45.35 -79.43
C SER A 94 15.77 -46.25 -79.47
N LEU A 95 15.15 -46.51 -78.31
CA LEU A 95 13.93 -47.33 -78.20
C LEU A 95 12.75 -46.69 -78.93
N LYS A 96 12.58 -45.36 -78.85
CA LYS A 96 11.56 -44.65 -79.63
C LYS A 96 11.73 -44.87 -81.14
N LYS A 97 12.97 -44.89 -81.62
CA LYS A 97 13.30 -45.13 -83.03
C LYS A 97 13.04 -46.58 -83.46
N GLU A 98 13.22 -47.54 -82.55
CA GLU A 98 12.88 -48.96 -82.78
C GLU A 98 11.38 -49.19 -82.81
N ILE A 99 10.63 -48.57 -81.89
CA ILE A 99 9.16 -48.61 -81.89
C ILE A 99 8.63 -48.03 -83.21
N GLU A 100 9.15 -46.90 -83.66
CA GLU A 100 8.72 -46.28 -84.93
C GLU A 100 9.01 -47.18 -86.16
N LYS A 101 10.10 -47.96 -86.13
CA LYS A 101 10.37 -48.99 -87.14
C LYS A 101 9.40 -50.16 -87.07
N ALA A 102 9.08 -50.63 -85.86
CA ALA A 102 8.11 -51.72 -85.67
C ALA A 102 6.71 -51.32 -86.17
N TRP A 103 6.28 -50.09 -85.89
CA TRP A 103 5.02 -49.54 -86.41
C TRP A 103 4.98 -49.51 -87.95
N LYS A 104 6.05 -49.03 -88.60
CA LYS A 104 6.16 -49.08 -90.07
C LYS A 104 6.12 -50.50 -90.64
N MET A 105 6.66 -51.48 -89.91
CA MET A 105 6.58 -52.89 -90.32
C MET A 105 5.16 -53.44 -90.19
N VAL A 106 4.44 -53.07 -89.14
CA VAL A 106 3.03 -53.47 -88.93
C VAL A 106 2.16 -52.84 -90.02
N ASP A 107 2.32 -51.56 -90.33
CA ASP A 107 1.59 -50.90 -91.41
C ASP A 107 1.87 -51.56 -92.78
N SER A 108 3.13 -51.91 -93.06
CA SER A 108 3.51 -52.63 -94.28
C SER A 108 2.92 -54.04 -94.35
N ALA A 109 2.83 -54.74 -93.20
CA ALA A 109 2.19 -56.04 -93.13
C ALA A 109 0.67 -55.93 -93.33
N TYR A 110 0.04 -54.92 -92.76
CA TYR A 110 -1.39 -54.63 -92.93
C TYR A 110 -1.74 -54.30 -94.39
N ASP A 111 -0.94 -53.46 -95.07
CA ASP A 111 -1.13 -53.17 -96.49
C ASP A 111 -0.97 -54.42 -97.38
N LYS A 112 -0.04 -55.33 -97.03
CA LYS A 112 0.10 -56.62 -97.72
C LYS A 112 -1.09 -57.53 -97.48
N GLU A 113 -1.61 -57.57 -96.26
CA GLU A 113 -2.81 -58.33 -95.93
C GLU A 113 -4.04 -57.80 -96.69
N GLN A 114 -4.19 -56.48 -96.78
CA GLN A 114 -5.28 -55.84 -97.52
C GLN A 114 -5.23 -56.20 -99.01
N LYS A 115 -4.04 -56.12 -99.63
CA LYS A 115 -3.83 -56.56 -101.03
C LYS A 115 -4.10 -58.06 -101.22
N ALA A 116 -3.68 -58.88 -100.27
CA ALA A 116 -3.96 -60.32 -100.32
C ALA A 116 -5.46 -60.61 -100.22
N LYS A 117 -6.20 -59.88 -99.35
CA LYS A 117 -7.67 -59.99 -99.25
C LYS A 117 -8.37 -59.57 -100.55
N GLU A 118 -7.93 -58.48 -101.17
CA GLU A 118 -8.45 -58.04 -102.49
C GLU A 118 -8.17 -59.09 -103.57
N THR A 119 -6.97 -59.66 -103.58
CA THR A 119 -6.60 -60.73 -104.52
C THR A 119 -7.43 -61.99 -104.29
N ILE A 120 -7.68 -62.38 -103.04
CA ILE A 120 -8.54 -63.51 -102.69
C ILE A 120 -9.99 -63.25 -103.12
N LEU A 121 -10.50 -62.02 -102.96
CA LEU A 121 -11.83 -61.65 -103.41
C LEU A 121 -11.94 -61.72 -104.94
N ALA A 122 -10.97 -61.17 -105.67
CA ALA A 122 -10.90 -61.27 -107.13
C ALA A 122 -10.83 -62.73 -107.59
N LEU A 123 -9.99 -63.55 -106.96
CA LEU A 123 -9.89 -64.98 -107.25
C LEU A 123 -11.17 -65.75 -106.91
N LYS A 124 -11.89 -65.38 -105.83
CA LYS A 124 -13.19 -65.98 -105.52
C LYS A 124 -14.23 -65.63 -106.58
N GLU A 125 -14.21 -64.40 -107.08
CA GLU A 125 -15.11 -63.96 -108.15
C GLU A 125 -14.77 -64.66 -109.48
N GLU A 126 -13.47 -64.83 -109.78
CA GLU A 126 -13.00 -65.66 -110.89
C GLU A 126 -13.37 -67.13 -110.73
N ILE A 127 -13.27 -67.72 -109.53
CA ILE A 127 -13.71 -69.09 -109.28
C ILE A 127 -15.21 -69.20 -109.52
N VAL A 128 -16.02 -68.24 -109.08
CA VAL A 128 -17.48 -68.25 -109.34
C VAL A 128 -17.75 -68.15 -110.85
N ASN A 129 -17.03 -67.30 -111.57
CA ASN A 129 -17.16 -67.13 -113.02
C ASN A 129 -16.67 -68.38 -113.80
N LEU A 130 -15.55 -68.96 -113.40
CA LEU A 130 -14.97 -70.17 -113.98
C LEU A 130 -15.80 -71.40 -113.63
N THR A 131 -16.39 -71.48 -112.43
CA THR A 131 -17.30 -72.59 -112.07
C THR A 131 -18.55 -72.53 -112.94
N LYS A 132 -19.10 -71.34 -113.20
CA LYS A 132 -20.17 -71.14 -114.19
C LYS A 132 -19.76 -71.54 -115.61
N LEU A 133 -18.50 -71.28 -116.00
CA LEU A 133 -17.98 -71.65 -117.31
C LEU A 133 -17.72 -73.17 -117.43
N VAL A 134 -17.23 -73.80 -116.36
CA VAL A 134 -16.90 -75.23 -116.30
C VAL A 134 -18.15 -76.10 -116.19
N GLU A 135 -19.22 -75.62 -115.55
CA GLU A 135 -20.55 -76.26 -115.60
C GLU A 135 -21.17 -76.21 -117.02
N GLN A 136 -20.78 -75.26 -117.86
CA GLN A 136 -21.25 -75.16 -119.25
C GLN A 136 -20.32 -75.81 -120.28
N GLY A 137 -19.12 -76.24 -119.90
CA GLY A 137 -18.19 -76.80 -120.87
C GLY A 137 -16.99 -77.47 -120.24
N SER A 138 -17.12 -78.75 -119.88
CA SER A 138 -15.94 -79.58 -119.64
C SER A 138 -16.21 -81.05 -119.96
N GLY A 139 -16.37 -81.31 -121.26
CA GLY A 139 -16.13 -82.63 -121.84
C GLY A 139 -14.71 -82.70 -122.41
N LEU A 140 -14.09 -83.86 -122.24
CA LEU A 140 -12.87 -84.38 -122.89
C LEU A 140 -11.56 -84.00 -122.16
N SER A 141 -10.95 -84.88 -121.34
CA SER A 141 -10.49 -86.25 -121.64
C SER A 141 -9.61 -86.24 -122.89
N MET A 142 -8.36 -86.73 -122.95
CA MET A 142 -7.73 -87.81 -122.23
C MET A 142 -6.27 -87.80 -122.74
N ASP A 143 -5.28 -87.42 -121.93
CA ASP A 143 -3.87 -87.84 -122.18
C ASP A 143 -2.99 -87.64 -120.94
N GLN A 144 -3.56 -87.90 -119.76
CA GLN A 144 -2.97 -87.57 -118.46
C GLN A 144 -2.18 -88.72 -117.80
N HIS A 145 -1.86 -89.83 -118.47
CA HIS A 145 -1.19 -90.94 -117.76
C HIS A 145 0.30 -90.70 -117.44
N SER A 146 1.00 -89.83 -118.16
CA SER A 146 2.31 -89.32 -117.69
C SER A 146 2.13 -88.21 -116.66
N ASN A 147 1.17 -87.30 -116.90
CA ASN A 147 0.86 -86.19 -115.98
C ASN A 147 0.38 -86.67 -114.60
N ILE A 148 -0.30 -87.82 -114.49
CA ILE A 148 -0.77 -88.36 -113.19
C ILE A 148 0.40 -88.73 -112.27
N ARG A 149 1.53 -89.18 -112.82
CA ARG A 149 2.68 -89.54 -111.98
C ARG A 149 3.42 -88.29 -111.48
N ASP A 150 3.54 -87.28 -112.33
CA ASP A 150 4.08 -85.96 -111.95
C ASP A 150 3.12 -85.22 -111.01
N LEU A 151 1.81 -85.30 -111.24
CA LEU A 151 0.77 -84.76 -110.35
C LEU A 151 0.75 -85.45 -108.99
N LEU A 152 1.06 -86.75 -108.89
CA LEU A 152 1.15 -87.44 -107.60
C LEU A 152 2.38 -86.98 -106.80
N ARG A 153 3.54 -86.82 -107.45
CA ARG A 153 4.72 -86.22 -106.80
C ARG A 153 4.47 -84.78 -106.39
N PHE A 154 3.91 -83.99 -107.30
CA PHE A 154 3.56 -82.59 -107.03
C PHE A 154 2.53 -82.49 -105.91
N LYS A 155 1.53 -83.38 -105.87
CA LYS A 155 0.57 -83.46 -104.77
C LYS A 155 1.27 -83.76 -103.45
N GLU A 156 2.18 -84.74 -103.40
CA GLU A 156 2.93 -85.08 -102.18
C GLU A 156 3.80 -83.91 -101.69
N GLU A 157 4.52 -83.26 -102.59
CA GLU A 157 5.34 -82.07 -102.29
C GLU A 157 4.47 -80.91 -101.79
N VAL A 158 3.37 -80.59 -102.48
CA VAL A 158 2.43 -79.54 -102.07
C VAL A 158 1.74 -79.88 -100.74
N THR A 159 1.42 -81.15 -100.47
CA THR A 159 0.90 -81.53 -99.14
C THR A 159 1.94 -81.35 -98.04
N LYS A 160 3.21 -81.68 -98.29
CA LYS A 160 4.30 -81.44 -97.33
C LYS A 160 4.50 -79.95 -97.07
N GLU A 161 4.53 -79.12 -98.12
CA GLU A 161 4.62 -77.66 -97.97
C GLU A 161 3.40 -77.09 -97.24
N ARG A 162 2.18 -77.53 -97.59
CA ARG A 162 0.95 -77.12 -96.88
C ARG A 162 1.04 -77.47 -95.40
N ASP A 163 1.47 -78.68 -95.05
CA ASP A 163 1.55 -79.12 -93.66
C ASP A 163 2.65 -78.37 -92.89
N GLN A 164 3.78 -78.07 -93.54
CA GLN A 164 4.83 -77.21 -92.98
C GLN A 164 4.32 -75.78 -92.74
N LEU A 165 3.69 -75.16 -93.74
CA LEU A 165 3.12 -73.81 -93.63
C LEU A 165 1.98 -73.75 -92.61
N LEU A 166 1.12 -74.78 -92.53
CA LEU A 166 0.11 -74.89 -91.47
C LEU A 166 0.76 -74.94 -90.09
N SER A 167 1.85 -75.72 -89.94
CA SER A 167 2.60 -75.77 -88.67
C SER A 167 3.23 -74.43 -88.31
N GLU A 168 3.73 -73.67 -89.29
CA GLU A 168 4.27 -72.33 -89.08
C GLU A 168 3.19 -71.31 -88.72
N VAL A 169 2.03 -71.37 -89.40
CA VAL A 169 0.88 -70.50 -89.08
C VAL A 169 0.37 -70.77 -87.67
N VAL A 170 0.31 -72.03 -87.24
CA VAL A 170 -0.07 -72.37 -85.86
C VAL A 170 0.93 -71.79 -84.87
N LYS A 171 2.24 -71.97 -85.10
CA LYS A 171 3.29 -71.39 -84.25
C LYS A 171 3.25 -69.86 -84.20
N LEU A 172 3.04 -69.20 -85.34
CA LEU A 172 2.93 -67.74 -85.42
C LEU A 172 1.67 -67.22 -84.71
N ARG A 173 0.55 -67.95 -84.79
CA ARG A 173 -0.67 -67.60 -84.04
C ARG A 173 -0.48 -67.77 -82.54
N GLU A 174 0.19 -68.83 -82.10
CA GLU A 174 0.56 -69.03 -80.70
C GLU A 174 1.50 -67.92 -80.21
N SER A 175 2.53 -67.56 -80.99
CA SER A 175 3.44 -66.47 -80.62
C SER A 175 2.75 -65.11 -80.59
N LEU A 176 1.84 -64.85 -81.54
CA LEU A 176 1.07 -63.61 -81.56
C LEU A 176 0.16 -63.53 -80.33
N ALA A 177 -0.56 -64.60 -80.00
CA ALA A 177 -1.41 -64.66 -78.81
C ALA A 177 -0.62 -64.40 -77.53
N GLN A 178 0.54 -65.05 -77.35
CA GLN A 178 1.43 -64.81 -76.20
C GLN A 178 1.93 -63.37 -76.13
N THR A 179 2.34 -62.79 -77.26
CA THR A 179 2.83 -61.40 -77.29
C THR A 179 1.72 -60.41 -76.98
N THR A 180 0.49 -60.69 -77.44
CA THR A 180 -0.68 -59.83 -77.16
C THR A 180 -1.07 -59.91 -75.69
N GLU A 181 -1.01 -61.09 -75.08
CA GLU A 181 -1.24 -61.28 -73.64
C GLU A 181 -0.20 -60.54 -72.80
N GLN A 182 1.09 -60.65 -73.14
CA GLN A 182 2.17 -59.91 -72.48
C GLN A 182 2.02 -58.38 -72.63
N GLN A 183 1.55 -57.91 -73.79
CA GLN A 183 1.27 -56.48 -73.98
C GLN A 183 0.13 -56.02 -73.06
N GLN A 184 -0.96 -56.78 -72.97
CA GLN A 184 -2.09 -56.42 -72.10
C GLN A 184 -1.70 -56.46 -70.61
N GLU A 185 -0.86 -57.40 -70.21
CA GLU A 185 -0.37 -57.50 -68.85
C GLU A 185 0.56 -56.33 -68.48
N THR A 186 1.45 -55.92 -69.40
CA THR A 186 2.32 -54.76 -69.20
C THR A 186 1.56 -53.43 -69.22
N GLU A 187 0.52 -53.29 -70.05
CA GLU A 187 -0.38 -52.12 -70.03
C GLU A 187 -1.15 -52.01 -68.71
N ARG A 188 -1.70 -53.11 -68.19
CA ARG A 188 -2.34 -53.11 -66.86
C ARG A 188 -1.37 -52.76 -65.74
N SER A 189 -0.18 -53.35 -65.74
CA SER A 189 0.85 -53.06 -64.72
C SER A 189 1.27 -51.59 -64.75
N LYS A 190 1.36 -51.00 -65.95
CA LYS A 190 1.64 -49.57 -66.12
C LYS A 190 0.51 -48.69 -65.56
N GLU A 191 -0.75 -49.00 -65.86
CA GLU A 191 -1.91 -48.25 -65.34
C GLU A 191 -1.99 -48.32 -63.81
N GLU A 192 -1.73 -49.48 -63.22
CA GLU A 192 -1.64 -49.67 -61.78
C GLU A 192 -0.51 -48.83 -61.15
N ALA A 193 0.66 -48.81 -61.77
CA ALA A 193 1.78 -47.98 -61.33
C ALA A 193 1.49 -46.48 -61.43
N GLU A 194 0.84 -46.02 -62.51
CA GLU A 194 0.41 -44.62 -62.68
C GLU A 194 -0.63 -44.22 -61.61
N HIS A 195 -1.58 -45.10 -61.30
CA HIS A 195 -2.53 -44.88 -60.21
C HIS A 195 -1.82 -44.79 -58.84
N ALA A 196 -0.88 -45.69 -58.56
CA ALA A 196 -0.11 -45.67 -57.32
C ALA A 196 0.73 -44.39 -57.19
N ILE A 197 1.38 -43.93 -58.26
CA ILE A 197 2.13 -42.67 -58.27
C ILE A 197 1.22 -41.48 -57.99
N SER A 198 0.02 -41.44 -58.59
CA SER A 198 -0.95 -40.38 -58.33
C SER A 198 -1.42 -40.35 -56.87
N GLN A 199 -1.68 -41.53 -56.29
CA GLN A 199 -2.04 -41.66 -54.87
C GLN A 199 -0.90 -41.19 -53.95
N PHE A 200 0.34 -41.62 -54.20
CA PHE A 200 1.49 -41.18 -53.41
C PHE A 200 1.76 -39.67 -53.53
N GLN A 201 1.55 -39.06 -54.70
CA GLN A 201 1.65 -37.61 -54.85
C GLN A 201 0.60 -36.86 -54.00
N GLN A 202 -0.64 -37.37 -53.93
CA GLN A 202 -1.68 -36.79 -53.08
C GLN A 202 -1.35 -36.95 -51.58
N GLU A 203 -0.85 -38.11 -51.18
CA GLU A 203 -0.41 -38.36 -49.80
C GLU A 203 0.76 -37.45 -49.39
N ILE A 204 1.77 -37.29 -50.24
CA ILE A 204 2.90 -36.38 -49.99
C ILE A 204 2.40 -34.94 -49.81
N GLN A 205 1.46 -34.48 -50.65
CA GLN A 205 0.89 -33.14 -50.54
C GLN A 205 0.08 -32.97 -49.24
N GLN A 206 -0.68 -33.98 -48.82
CA GLN A 206 -1.39 -33.96 -47.53
C GLN A 206 -0.41 -33.90 -46.36
N ARG A 207 0.63 -34.74 -46.35
CA ARG A 207 1.65 -34.77 -45.29
C ARG A 207 2.45 -33.47 -45.20
N GLN A 208 2.77 -32.83 -46.33
CA GLN A 208 3.42 -31.51 -46.33
C GLN A 208 2.50 -30.43 -45.73
N ASN A 209 1.21 -30.44 -46.06
CA ASN A 209 0.24 -29.52 -45.48
C ASN A 209 0.08 -29.72 -43.97
N GLU A 210 0.01 -30.97 -43.50
CA GLU A 210 -0.01 -31.31 -42.07
C GLU A 210 1.25 -30.84 -41.34
N ALA A 211 2.43 -31.12 -41.89
CA ALA A 211 3.70 -30.67 -41.31
C ALA A 211 3.78 -29.15 -41.19
N SER A 212 3.29 -28.40 -42.19
CA SER A 212 3.24 -26.93 -42.15
C SER A 212 2.29 -26.40 -41.06
N ARG A 213 1.15 -27.07 -40.83
CA ARG A 213 0.18 -26.71 -39.78
C ARG A 213 0.75 -26.98 -38.39
N GLU A 214 1.40 -28.12 -38.20
CA GLU A 214 2.04 -28.48 -36.94
C GLU A 214 3.26 -27.58 -36.65
N PHE A 215 4.03 -27.18 -37.67
CA PHE A 215 5.10 -26.20 -37.51
C PHE A 215 4.57 -24.83 -37.01
N ARG A 216 3.48 -24.33 -37.60
CA ARG A 216 2.84 -23.07 -37.14
C ARG A 216 2.27 -23.17 -35.72
N LYS A 217 1.69 -24.32 -35.35
CA LYS A 217 1.23 -24.57 -33.97
C LYS A 217 2.40 -24.57 -33.00
N LYS A 218 3.51 -25.22 -33.35
CA LYS A 218 4.74 -25.25 -32.54
C LYS A 218 5.29 -23.84 -32.31
N GLU A 219 5.42 -23.01 -33.34
CA GLU A 219 5.87 -21.61 -33.18
C GLU A 219 4.96 -20.79 -32.27
N LYS A 220 3.64 -21.02 -32.33
CA LYS A 220 2.67 -20.34 -31.46
C LYS A 220 2.85 -20.77 -30.00
N LEU A 221 2.96 -22.07 -29.75
CA LEU A 221 3.18 -22.63 -28.41
C LEU A 221 4.55 -22.20 -27.83
N GLU A 222 5.60 -22.13 -28.63
CA GLU A 222 6.92 -21.63 -28.18
C GLU A 222 6.88 -20.15 -27.78
N LYS A 223 6.07 -19.32 -28.47
CA LYS A 223 5.85 -17.92 -28.07
C LYS A 223 5.04 -17.82 -26.78
N GLU A 224 3.97 -18.61 -26.64
CA GLU A 224 3.15 -18.66 -25.42
C GLU A 224 3.97 -19.15 -24.22
N LEU A 225 4.83 -20.15 -24.40
CA LEU A 225 5.69 -20.68 -23.33
C LEU A 225 6.74 -19.66 -22.89
N LYS A 226 7.36 -18.92 -23.83
CA LYS A 226 8.26 -17.79 -23.49
C LYS A 226 7.54 -16.67 -22.72
N GLN A 227 6.30 -16.35 -23.09
CA GLN A 227 5.50 -15.34 -22.38
C GLN A 227 5.18 -15.79 -20.95
N ILE A 228 4.71 -17.02 -20.77
CA ILE A 228 4.40 -17.59 -19.43
C ILE A 228 5.65 -17.64 -18.56
N GLN A 229 6.82 -17.99 -19.13
CA GLN A 229 8.10 -17.98 -18.41
C GLN A 229 8.44 -16.56 -17.91
N ALA A 230 8.30 -15.54 -18.75
CA ALA A 230 8.54 -14.15 -18.38
C ALA A 230 7.56 -13.65 -17.30
N ASP A 231 6.28 -14.04 -17.42
CA ASP A 231 5.26 -13.70 -16.42
C ASP A 231 5.55 -14.38 -15.08
N MET A 232 5.99 -15.64 -15.09
CA MET A 232 6.38 -16.38 -13.88
C MET A 232 7.60 -15.74 -13.19
N ASP A 233 8.62 -15.34 -13.94
CA ASP A 233 9.79 -14.64 -13.39
C ASP A 233 9.39 -13.28 -12.79
N SER A 234 8.45 -12.56 -13.42
CA SER A 234 7.91 -11.31 -12.87
C SER A 234 7.17 -11.55 -11.55
N ARG A 235 6.32 -12.57 -11.47
CA ARG A 235 5.59 -12.93 -10.24
C ARG A 235 6.53 -13.39 -9.13
N GLN A 236 7.61 -14.10 -9.47
CA GLN A 236 8.61 -14.54 -8.50
C GLN A 236 9.37 -13.36 -7.89
N THR A 237 9.65 -12.30 -8.66
CA THR A 237 10.27 -11.08 -8.12
C THR A 237 9.30 -10.30 -7.23
N GLU A 238 8.02 -10.23 -7.60
CA GLU A 238 6.94 -9.62 -6.81
C GLU A 238 6.72 -10.34 -5.45
N ILE A 239 6.72 -11.69 -5.45
CA ILE A 239 6.63 -12.50 -4.23
C ILE A 239 7.81 -12.23 -3.29
N LYS A 240 9.04 -12.14 -3.81
CA LYS A 240 10.22 -11.82 -2.98
C LYS A 240 10.13 -10.43 -2.36
N ALA A 241 9.61 -9.44 -3.09
CA ALA A 241 9.39 -8.09 -2.57
C ALA A 241 8.33 -8.06 -1.45
N LEU A 242 7.21 -8.77 -1.65
CA LEU A 242 6.15 -8.88 -0.64
C LEU A 242 6.63 -9.63 0.62
N GLN A 243 7.44 -10.68 0.47
CA GLN A 243 8.05 -11.38 1.61
C GLN A 243 8.96 -10.47 2.44
N GLN A 244 9.76 -9.61 1.79
CA GLN A 244 10.58 -8.63 2.50
C GLN A 244 9.73 -7.56 3.20
N TYR A 245 8.62 -7.14 2.58
CA TYR A 245 7.69 -6.19 3.19
C TYR A 245 7.01 -6.77 4.44
N VAL A 246 6.49 -8.00 4.35
CA VAL A 246 5.88 -8.70 5.49
C VAL A 246 6.88 -8.88 6.65
N GLN A 247 8.14 -9.19 6.35
CA GLN A 247 9.17 -9.32 7.38
C GLN A 247 9.43 -7.99 8.10
N LYS A 248 9.53 -6.87 7.37
CA LYS A 248 9.66 -5.53 7.96
C LYS A 248 8.46 -5.15 8.82
N SER A 249 7.25 -5.37 8.32
CA SER A 249 6.03 -5.08 9.09
C SER A 249 5.95 -5.92 10.38
N LYS A 250 6.43 -7.17 10.36
CA LYS A 250 6.48 -8.03 11.55
C LYS A 250 7.47 -7.52 12.60
N GLU A 251 8.62 -6.99 12.18
CA GLU A 251 9.62 -6.37 13.08
C GLU A 251 9.10 -5.05 13.68
N GLU A 252 8.35 -4.25 12.91
CA GLU A 252 7.69 -3.04 13.40
C GLU A 252 6.58 -3.35 14.41
N LEU A 253 5.77 -4.38 14.14
CA LEU A 253 4.70 -4.81 15.04
C LEU A 253 5.25 -5.31 16.37
N GLN A 254 6.36 -6.05 16.36
CA GLN A 254 7.06 -6.46 17.59
C GLN A 254 7.60 -5.27 18.39
N LYS A 255 8.14 -4.24 17.73
CA LYS A 255 8.57 -2.99 18.41
C LYS A 255 7.39 -2.26 19.05
N LEU A 256 6.27 -2.14 18.34
CA LEU A 256 5.04 -1.52 18.84
C LEU A 256 4.43 -2.29 20.02
N GLU A 257 4.41 -3.63 19.96
CA GLU A 257 3.96 -4.47 21.09
C GLU A 257 4.84 -4.28 22.34
N GLN A 258 6.16 -4.15 22.16
CA GLN A 258 7.07 -3.89 23.27
C GLN A 258 6.86 -2.50 23.88
N GLN A 259 6.67 -1.46 23.06
CA GLN A 259 6.32 -0.12 23.51
C GLN A 259 4.97 -0.08 24.24
N LEU A 260 3.96 -0.81 23.74
CA LEU A 260 2.65 -0.91 24.39
C LEU A 260 2.76 -1.57 25.77
N LYS A 261 3.62 -2.60 25.91
CA LYS A 261 3.86 -3.28 27.18
C LYS A 261 4.55 -2.36 28.19
N GLU A 262 5.52 -1.56 27.75
CA GLU A 262 6.18 -0.55 28.59
C GLU A 262 5.21 0.55 29.05
N GLN A 263 4.35 1.04 28.14
CA GLN A 263 3.33 2.03 28.49
C GLN A 263 2.28 1.48 29.47
N LYS A 264 1.87 0.22 29.35
CA LYS A 264 0.97 -0.42 30.33
C LYS A 264 1.58 -0.46 31.74
N ILE A 265 2.87 -0.82 31.85
CA ILE A 265 3.58 -0.85 33.13
C ILE A 265 3.67 0.55 33.76
N LEU A 266 3.95 1.58 32.95
CA LEU A 266 3.96 2.97 33.40
C LEU A 266 2.58 3.41 33.90
N ASN A 267 1.52 3.06 33.18
CA ASN A 267 0.15 3.43 33.54
C ASN A 267 -0.32 2.73 34.82
N GLU A 268 0.04 1.45 35.02
CA GLU A 268 -0.23 0.74 36.28
C GLU A 268 0.51 1.36 37.48
N ARG A 269 1.75 1.84 37.28
CA ARG A 269 2.50 2.56 38.33
C ARG A 269 1.84 3.89 38.67
N ALA A 270 1.47 4.68 37.66
CA ALA A 270 0.78 5.96 37.84
C ALA A 270 -0.59 5.79 38.54
N ALA A 271 -1.34 4.74 38.19
CA ALA A 271 -2.61 4.42 38.84
C ALA A 271 -2.43 4.08 40.33
N LYS A 272 -1.41 3.28 40.68
CA LYS A 272 -1.08 2.97 42.09
C LYS A 272 -0.64 4.20 42.88
N GLU A 273 0.14 5.10 42.28
CA GLU A 273 0.51 6.37 42.90
C GLU A 273 -0.73 7.25 43.14
N LEU A 274 -1.63 7.33 42.16
CA LEU A 274 -2.88 8.08 42.29
C LEU A 274 -3.77 7.53 43.42
N GLU A 275 -3.94 6.21 43.54
CA GLU A 275 -4.66 5.58 44.66
C GLU A 275 -4.01 5.90 46.01
N GLN A 276 -2.68 5.86 46.11
CA GLN A 276 -1.98 6.23 47.34
C GLN A 276 -2.19 7.70 47.72
N PHE A 277 -2.15 8.62 46.74
CA PHE A 277 -2.44 10.03 46.98
C PHE A 277 -3.90 10.26 47.37
N GLN A 278 -4.85 9.56 46.74
CA GLN A 278 -6.27 9.63 47.09
C GLN A 278 -6.53 9.14 48.52
N MET A 279 -5.96 8.00 48.93
CA MET A 279 -6.07 7.50 50.30
C MET A 279 -5.48 8.47 51.32
N ARG A 280 -4.34 9.09 51.00
CA ARG A 280 -3.68 10.07 51.87
C ARG A 280 -4.50 11.35 52.01
N ASN A 281 -5.12 11.81 50.91
CA ASN A 281 -5.99 12.97 50.90
C ASN A 281 -7.28 12.71 51.69
N ALA A 282 -7.91 11.55 51.51
CA ALA A 282 -9.09 11.15 52.28
C ALA A 282 -8.80 11.11 53.79
N LYS A 283 -7.62 10.59 54.20
CA LYS A 283 -7.21 10.57 55.60
C LYS A 283 -7.00 11.97 56.18
N LEU A 284 -6.32 12.85 55.44
CA LEU A 284 -6.12 14.25 55.85
C LEU A 284 -7.45 15.00 55.94
N GLN A 285 -8.39 14.73 55.04
CA GLN A 285 -9.71 15.34 55.06
C GLN A 285 -10.51 14.89 56.30
N GLN A 286 -10.46 13.61 56.66
CA GLN A 286 -11.08 13.09 57.87
C GLN A 286 -10.45 13.66 59.16
N GLU A 287 -9.12 13.80 59.20
CA GLU A 287 -8.42 14.45 60.32
C GLU A 287 -8.82 15.93 60.44
N ASN A 288 -8.97 16.65 59.32
CA ASN A 288 -9.38 18.05 59.30
C ASN A 288 -10.83 18.23 59.78
N GLU A 289 -11.75 17.36 59.34
CA GLU A 289 -13.14 17.33 59.83
C GLU A 289 -13.22 17.05 61.34
N GLN A 290 -12.41 16.13 61.86
CA GLN A 290 -12.31 15.87 63.29
C GLN A 290 -11.78 17.07 64.06
N HIS A 291 -10.73 17.75 63.55
CA HIS A 291 -10.20 18.96 64.18
C HIS A 291 -11.21 20.11 64.17
N SER A 292 -11.98 20.29 63.09
CA SER A 292 -13.06 21.27 63.03
C SER A 292 -14.16 20.99 64.07
N LEU A 293 -14.59 19.73 64.20
CA LEU A 293 -15.59 19.33 65.21
C LEU A 293 -15.11 19.59 66.65
N VAL A 294 -13.84 19.28 66.95
CA VAL A 294 -13.25 19.55 68.28
C VAL A 294 -13.17 21.06 68.56
N CYS A 295 -12.77 21.86 67.56
CA CYS A 295 -12.75 23.32 67.69
C CYS A 295 -14.15 23.89 67.93
N GLU A 296 -15.18 23.36 67.26
CA GLU A 296 -16.57 23.78 67.43
C GLU A 296 -17.11 23.42 68.82
N GLN A 297 -16.82 22.21 69.32
CA GLN A 297 -17.15 21.79 70.69
C GLN A 297 -16.48 22.67 71.75
N LEU A 298 -15.17 22.94 71.62
CA LEU A 298 -14.45 23.82 72.56
C LEU A 298 -14.98 25.26 72.54
N SER A 299 -15.41 25.75 71.37
CA SER A 299 -16.05 27.06 71.23
C SER A 299 -17.40 27.12 71.95
N GLN A 300 -18.22 26.07 71.80
CA GLN A 300 -19.51 25.96 72.49
C GLN A 300 -19.33 25.86 74.02
N GLU A 301 -18.39 25.05 74.51
CA GLU A 301 -18.06 24.97 75.94
C GLU A 301 -17.60 26.32 76.51
N ASN A 302 -16.81 27.08 75.75
CA ASN A 302 -16.37 28.42 76.17
C ASN A 302 -17.54 29.40 76.24
N GLN A 303 -18.47 29.37 75.28
CA GLN A 303 -19.68 30.19 75.31
C GLN A 303 -20.57 29.82 76.50
N GLN A 304 -20.71 28.53 76.79
CA GLN A 304 -21.52 28.04 77.91
C GLN A 304 -20.94 28.49 79.26
N LYS A 305 -19.62 28.37 79.46
CA LYS A 305 -18.93 28.86 80.66
C LYS A 305 -19.00 30.39 80.80
N ALA A 306 -18.95 31.13 79.68
CA ALA A 306 -19.11 32.58 79.70
C ALA A 306 -20.52 33.00 80.15
N LEU A 307 -21.56 32.26 79.73
CA LEU A 307 -22.94 32.48 80.18
C LEU A 307 -23.12 32.14 81.67
N GLU A 308 -22.53 31.04 82.14
CA GLU A 308 -22.55 30.68 83.57
C GLU A 308 -21.85 31.72 84.44
N LEU A 309 -20.70 32.24 83.98
CA LEU A 309 -19.96 33.29 84.68
C LEU A 309 -20.82 34.56 84.80
N LYS A 310 -21.48 34.95 83.70
CA LYS A 310 -22.35 36.12 83.66
C LYS A 310 -23.56 35.97 84.58
N ALA A 311 -24.18 34.79 84.62
CA ALA A 311 -25.28 34.49 85.55
C ALA A 311 -24.83 34.57 87.02
N LYS A 312 -23.60 34.09 87.32
CA LYS A 312 -23.02 34.21 88.68
C LYS A 312 -22.69 35.66 89.05
N GLU A 313 -22.23 36.46 88.10
CA GLU A 313 -22.01 37.90 88.30
C GLU A 313 -23.33 38.64 88.59
N GLU A 314 -24.41 38.28 87.91
CA GLU A 314 -25.77 38.80 88.14
C GLU A 314 -26.32 38.38 89.51
N GLU A 315 -26.13 37.12 89.95
CA GLU A 315 -26.48 36.67 91.31
C GLU A 315 -25.73 37.46 92.40
N VAL A 316 -24.42 37.70 92.21
CA VAL A 316 -23.62 38.51 93.14
C VAL A 316 -24.10 39.96 93.15
N HIS A 317 -24.49 40.50 92.00
CA HIS A 317 -25.07 41.84 91.90
C HIS A 317 -26.42 41.92 92.64
N GLN A 318 -27.28 40.92 92.48
CA GLN A 318 -28.57 40.84 93.15
C GLN A 318 -28.41 40.74 94.68
N MET A 319 -27.47 39.92 95.17
CA MET A 319 -27.15 39.86 96.61
C MET A 319 -26.66 41.22 97.16
N ARG A 320 -25.89 41.99 96.39
CA ARG A 320 -25.49 43.36 96.78
C ARG A 320 -26.68 44.30 96.88
N LEU A 321 -27.66 44.18 95.99
CA LEU A 321 -28.90 44.96 96.04
C LEU A 321 -29.74 44.62 97.27
N ASP A 322 -29.82 43.33 97.65
CA ASP A 322 -30.61 42.89 98.80
C ASP A 322 -29.97 43.30 100.15
N ILE A 323 -28.63 43.32 100.23
CA ILE A 323 -27.90 43.96 101.34
C ILE A 323 -28.26 45.45 101.45
N GLY A 324 -28.38 46.14 100.30
CA GLY A 324 -28.85 47.53 100.24
C GLY A 324 -30.28 47.72 100.77
N LYS A 325 -31.19 46.78 100.49
CA LYS A 325 -32.58 46.82 100.99
C LYS A 325 -32.66 46.63 102.51
N LEU A 326 -31.86 45.73 103.08
CA LEU A 326 -31.80 45.54 104.54
C LEU A 326 -31.25 46.78 105.26
N ASN A 327 -30.28 47.48 104.66
CA ASN A 327 -29.81 48.77 105.17
C ASN A 327 -30.89 49.86 105.13
N LYS A 328 -31.76 49.88 104.10
CA LYS A 328 -32.88 50.84 104.00
C LYS A 328 -33.95 50.63 105.08
N ILE A 329 -34.19 49.40 105.52
CA ILE A 329 -35.15 49.12 106.61
C ILE A 329 -34.63 49.67 107.95
N ARG A 330 -33.31 49.59 108.19
CA ARG A 330 -32.65 50.23 109.34
C ARG A 330 -32.83 51.76 109.34
N GLU A 331 -32.79 52.38 108.15
CA GLU A 331 -33.02 53.83 107.99
C GLU A 331 -34.48 54.24 108.20
N GLN A 332 -35.46 53.37 107.90
CA GLN A 332 -36.88 53.68 108.08
C GLN A 332 -37.29 53.83 109.56
N ILE A 333 -36.61 53.14 110.48
CA ILE A 333 -36.81 53.36 111.93
C ILE A 333 -36.28 54.73 112.34
N HIS A 334 -35.21 55.20 111.72
CA HIS A 334 -34.65 56.53 111.94
C HIS A 334 -35.56 57.66 111.41
N LYS A 335 -36.32 57.40 110.34
CA LYS A 335 -37.22 58.38 109.70
C LYS A 335 -38.48 58.71 110.51
N LYS A 336 -38.91 57.88 111.48
CA LYS A 336 -40.04 58.25 112.37
C LYS A 336 -39.70 59.39 113.32
N LEU A 337 -38.42 59.59 113.64
CA LEU A 337 -37.92 60.72 114.43
C LEU A 337 -37.89 62.02 113.62
N HIS A 338 -37.71 61.92 112.31
CA HIS A 338 -37.63 63.05 111.39
C HIS A 338 -39.03 63.55 110.93
N HIS A 339 -40.06 62.72 111.03
CA HIS A 339 -41.43 63.07 110.66
C HIS A 339 -42.01 64.27 111.43
N THR A 340 -41.52 64.52 112.65
CA THR A 340 -41.87 65.73 113.43
C THR A 340 -41.19 67.01 112.93
N GLU A 341 -40.11 66.91 112.15
CA GLU A 341 -39.47 68.07 111.51
C GLU A 341 -40.04 68.33 110.10
N ASP A 342 -40.61 67.31 109.44
CA ASP A 342 -41.13 67.41 108.07
C ASP A 342 -42.47 68.15 107.92
N GLN A 343 -43.26 68.36 108.99
CA GLN A 343 -44.45 69.24 108.91
C GLN A 343 -44.08 70.70 108.60
N LYS A 344 -42.82 71.09 108.84
CA LYS A 344 -42.28 72.40 108.45
C LYS A 344 -41.86 72.45 106.98
N ALA A 345 -41.52 71.31 106.39
CA ALA A 345 -41.04 71.20 105.00
C ALA A 345 -42.17 71.00 103.97
N GLU A 346 -43.35 70.53 104.37
CA GLU A 346 -44.49 70.30 103.46
C GLU A 346 -44.97 71.57 102.73
N VAL A 347 -44.81 72.75 103.34
CA VAL A 347 -45.20 74.02 102.71
C VAL A 347 -44.24 74.44 101.59
N GLU A 348 -42.96 74.07 101.65
CA GLU A 348 -42.01 74.33 100.55
C GLU A 348 -42.09 73.26 99.45
N GLN A 349 -42.49 72.03 99.78
CA GLN A 349 -42.57 70.92 98.83
C GLN A 349 -43.65 71.13 97.75
N HIS A 350 -44.78 71.77 98.07
CA HIS A 350 -45.82 72.03 97.07
C HIS A 350 -45.35 72.92 95.91
N LYS A 351 -44.40 73.83 96.16
CA LYS A 351 -43.81 74.69 95.12
C LYS A 351 -42.87 73.93 94.18
N GLU A 352 -42.11 72.96 94.68
CA GLU A 352 -41.19 72.14 93.88
C GLU A 352 -41.93 71.05 93.08
N THR A 353 -43.07 70.57 93.61
CA THR A 353 -43.87 69.52 92.96
C THR A 353 -44.44 69.97 91.61
N LEU A 354 -44.93 71.22 91.54
CA LEU A 354 -45.45 71.79 90.29
C LEU A 354 -44.35 72.03 89.24
N LYS A 355 -43.11 72.33 89.67
CA LYS A 355 -41.95 72.41 88.77
C LYS A 355 -41.57 71.04 88.19
N ASN A 356 -41.61 69.99 89.00
CA ASN A 356 -41.27 68.64 88.56
C ASN A 356 -42.32 68.03 87.62
N GLN A 357 -43.60 68.39 87.77
CA GLN A 357 -44.65 67.95 86.85
C GLN A 357 -44.46 68.52 85.44
N ILE A 358 -44.01 69.77 85.30
CA ILE A 358 -43.71 70.38 84.00
C ILE A 358 -42.54 69.66 83.33
N VAL A 359 -41.46 69.39 84.08
CA VAL A 359 -40.29 68.65 83.55
C VAL A 359 -40.64 67.20 83.19
N GLY A 360 -41.56 66.57 83.92
CA GLY A 360 -42.07 65.24 83.62
C GLY A 360 -42.80 65.19 82.27
N LEU A 361 -43.72 66.14 82.04
CA LEU A 361 -44.47 66.22 80.79
C LEU A 361 -43.57 66.54 79.58
N GLU A 362 -42.55 67.38 79.75
CA GLU A 362 -41.56 67.64 78.69
C GLU A 362 -40.77 66.37 78.32
N ARG A 363 -40.43 65.53 79.31
CA ARG A 363 -39.76 64.24 79.06
C ARG A 363 -40.67 63.22 78.40
N GLU A 364 -41.96 63.19 78.73
CA GLU A 364 -42.93 62.31 78.06
C GLU A 364 -43.13 62.69 76.59
N VAL A 365 -43.19 64.00 76.28
CA VAL A 365 -43.26 64.48 74.90
C VAL A 365 -41.99 64.11 74.12
N GLU A 366 -40.82 64.24 74.73
CA GLU A 366 -39.54 63.87 74.09
C GLU A 366 -39.42 62.33 73.89
N ALA A 367 -39.90 61.54 74.85
CA ALA A 367 -39.96 60.08 74.74
C ALA A 367 -40.93 59.64 73.62
N SER A 368 -42.09 60.27 73.51
CA SER A 368 -43.06 59.99 72.45
C SER A 368 -42.50 60.36 71.06
N LYS A 369 -41.77 61.47 70.93
CA LYS A 369 -41.05 61.81 69.68
C LYS A 369 -40.01 60.76 69.31
N LYS A 370 -39.20 60.31 70.28
CA LYS A 370 -38.23 59.22 70.04
C LYS A 370 -38.91 57.93 69.60
N GLN A 371 -40.05 57.57 70.21
CA GLN A 371 -40.79 56.39 69.80
C GLN A 371 -41.33 56.53 68.37
N ALA A 372 -41.88 57.69 68.01
CA ALA A 372 -42.34 57.95 66.64
C ALA A 372 -41.20 57.90 65.59
N GLU A 373 -39.99 58.34 65.95
CA GLU A 373 -38.81 58.19 65.09
C GLU A 373 -38.37 56.72 64.93
N LEU A 374 -38.45 55.93 65.99
CA LEU A 374 -38.17 54.49 65.93
C LEU A 374 -39.19 53.76 65.06
N ASP A 375 -40.48 54.05 65.24
CA ASP A 375 -41.56 53.44 64.45
C ASP A 375 -41.43 53.81 62.97
N ARG A 376 -41.00 55.04 62.66
CA ARG A 376 -40.72 55.46 61.28
C ARG A 376 -39.56 54.69 60.67
N LYS A 377 -38.47 54.47 61.42
CA LYS A 377 -37.35 53.65 60.96
C LYS A 377 -37.76 52.20 60.72
N ALA A 378 -38.57 51.63 61.61
CA ALA A 378 -39.11 50.28 61.45
C ALA A 378 -40.01 50.18 60.21
N MET A 379 -40.85 51.19 59.94
CA MET A 379 -41.65 51.23 58.70
C MET A 379 -40.76 51.31 57.45
N ASP A 380 -39.70 52.12 57.45
CA ASP A 380 -38.77 52.22 56.33
C ASP A 380 -38.00 50.92 56.08
N GLU A 381 -37.64 50.19 57.15
CA GLU A 381 -37.03 48.85 57.07
C GLU A 381 -38.01 47.81 56.50
N LEU A 382 -39.24 47.77 56.98
CA LEU A 382 -40.29 46.87 56.47
C LEU A 382 -40.62 47.14 55.00
N LEU A 383 -40.60 48.40 54.56
CA LEU A 383 -40.77 48.76 53.14
C LEU A 383 -39.61 48.23 52.29
N ARG A 384 -38.37 48.32 52.78
CA ARG A 384 -37.21 47.72 52.08
C ARG A 384 -37.30 46.20 52.01
N GLU A 385 -37.67 45.54 53.09
CA GLU A 385 -37.85 44.07 53.09
C GLU A 385 -38.93 43.64 52.11
N ARG A 386 -40.08 44.33 52.09
CA ARG A 386 -41.15 44.11 51.11
C ARG A 386 -40.65 44.24 49.67
N ASP A 387 -39.87 45.27 49.37
CA ASP A 387 -39.36 45.49 48.01
C ASP A 387 -38.31 44.46 47.59
N ILE A 388 -37.47 43.99 48.52
CA ILE A 388 -36.53 42.90 48.29
C ILE A 388 -37.28 41.58 48.05
N LEU A 389 -38.27 41.27 48.89
CA LEU A 389 -39.12 40.09 48.73
C LEU A 389 -39.86 40.10 47.39
N ASN A 390 -40.41 41.24 46.98
CA ASN A 390 -41.11 41.39 45.71
C ASN A 390 -40.17 41.18 44.50
N LYS A 391 -38.93 41.70 44.58
CA LYS A 391 -37.89 41.42 43.57
C LYS A 391 -37.51 39.93 43.50
N ASN A 392 -37.40 39.27 44.65
CA ASN A 392 -37.08 37.84 44.70
C ASN A 392 -38.23 36.98 44.16
N MET A 393 -39.49 37.34 44.46
CA MET A 393 -40.67 36.71 43.90
C MET A 393 -40.71 36.85 42.37
N LEU A 394 -40.48 38.04 41.83
CA LEU A 394 -40.41 38.27 40.37
C LEU A 394 -39.30 37.44 39.70
N LYS A 395 -38.13 37.31 40.35
CA LYS A 395 -37.05 36.43 39.85
C LYS A 395 -37.47 34.96 39.87
N ALA A 396 -38.12 34.50 40.94
CA ALA A 396 -38.62 33.13 41.05
C ALA A 396 -39.67 32.84 39.98
N VAL A 397 -40.67 33.70 39.79
CA VAL A 397 -41.70 33.56 38.74
C VAL A 397 -41.08 33.47 37.35
N ASN A 398 -40.10 34.33 37.03
CA ASN A 398 -39.40 34.27 35.75
C ASN A 398 -38.58 32.97 35.58
N ALA A 399 -37.97 32.46 36.64
CA ALA A 399 -37.25 31.18 36.60
C ALA A 399 -38.22 30.00 36.39
N THR A 400 -39.37 30.01 37.09
CA THR A 400 -40.43 29.00 36.91
C THR A 400 -41.02 29.05 35.50
N GLN A 401 -41.20 30.23 34.93
CA GLN A 401 -41.70 30.38 33.55
C GLN A 401 -40.71 29.78 32.54
N LYS A 402 -39.40 30.08 32.67
CA LYS A 402 -38.36 29.47 31.82
C LYS A 402 -38.36 27.95 31.92
N GLN A 403 -38.51 27.40 33.13
CA GLN A 403 -38.58 25.95 33.33
C GLN A 403 -39.83 25.36 32.68
N THR A 404 -40.98 26.05 32.78
CA THR A 404 -42.24 25.64 32.14
C THR A 404 -42.12 25.60 30.61
N ASP A 405 -41.47 26.61 30.02
CA ASP A 405 -41.25 26.65 28.57
C ASP A 405 -40.28 25.55 28.11
N LEU A 406 -39.26 25.24 28.91
CA LEU A 406 -38.34 24.13 28.65
C LEU A 406 -39.07 22.78 28.67
N VAL A 407 -39.96 22.56 29.64
CA VAL A 407 -40.78 21.34 29.74
C VAL A 407 -41.67 21.18 28.52
N LYS A 408 -42.34 22.24 28.06
CA LYS A 408 -43.15 22.20 26.83
C LYS A 408 -42.32 21.81 25.59
N LEU A 409 -41.10 22.32 25.49
CA LEU A 409 -40.20 22.03 24.37
C LEU A 409 -39.75 20.56 24.39
N HIS A 410 -39.47 20.02 25.59
CA HIS A 410 -39.18 18.59 25.78
C HIS A 410 -40.40 17.69 25.51
N GLU A 411 -41.61 18.10 25.89
CA GLU A 411 -42.84 17.36 25.55
C GLU A 411 -43.09 17.31 24.04
N GLN A 412 -42.83 18.40 23.32
CA GLN A 412 -42.93 18.43 21.87
C GLN A 412 -41.87 17.52 21.20
N ALA A 413 -40.63 17.54 21.69
CA ALA A 413 -39.57 16.66 21.21
C ALA A 413 -39.91 15.18 21.47
N LYS A 414 -40.46 14.86 22.65
CA LYS A 414 -40.94 13.51 22.98
C LYS A 414 -42.02 13.03 22.01
N ARG A 415 -43.02 13.86 21.70
CA ARG A 415 -44.08 13.52 20.72
C ARG A 415 -43.52 13.23 19.33
N ASN A 416 -42.53 14.00 18.88
CA ASN A 416 -41.88 13.77 17.59
C ASN A 416 -41.15 12.42 17.57
N LEU A 417 -40.38 12.11 18.61
CA LEU A 417 -39.68 10.82 18.75
C LEU A 417 -40.65 9.64 18.85
N GLU A 418 -41.78 9.79 19.55
CA GLU A 418 -42.83 8.77 19.60
C GLU A 418 -43.42 8.50 18.20
N GLY A 419 -43.62 9.53 17.39
CA GLY A 419 -44.03 9.41 15.99
C GLY A 419 -42.99 8.69 15.12
N GLU A 420 -41.71 9.01 15.27
CA GLU A 420 -40.61 8.33 14.56
C GLU A 420 -40.53 6.84 14.95
N ILE A 421 -40.62 6.52 16.23
CA ILE A 421 -40.63 5.13 16.72
C ILE A 421 -41.80 4.35 16.13
N GLN A 422 -42.98 4.97 16.01
CA GLN A 422 -44.14 4.32 15.40
C GLN A 422 -43.92 4.06 13.91
N ASN A 423 -43.37 5.02 13.16
CA ASN A 423 -43.01 4.84 11.76
C ASN A 423 -41.99 3.70 11.57
N TYR A 424 -40.98 3.61 12.43
CA TYR A 424 -40.01 2.50 12.39
C TYR A 424 -40.64 1.14 12.72
N LYS A 425 -41.62 1.09 13.63
CA LYS A 425 -42.38 -0.14 13.90
C LYS A 425 -43.19 -0.59 12.70
N ASP A 426 -43.86 0.34 12.02
CA ASP A 426 -44.68 0.04 10.84
C ASP A 426 -43.80 -0.46 9.68
N GLU A 427 -42.63 0.17 9.46
CA GLU A 427 -41.67 -0.28 8.45
C GLU A 427 -41.08 -1.66 8.81
N ALA A 428 -40.73 -1.90 10.07
CA ALA A 428 -40.27 -3.22 10.52
C ALA A 428 -41.35 -4.31 10.31
N GLN A 429 -42.63 -3.99 10.51
CA GLN A 429 -43.73 -4.91 10.23
C GLN A 429 -43.88 -5.18 8.72
N LYS A 430 -43.70 -4.17 7.87
CA LYS A 430 -43.70 -4.30 6.41
C LYS A 430 -42.55 -5.19 5.93
N GLN A 431 -41.34 -4.97 6.45
CA GLN A 431 -40.17 -5.80 6.14
C GLN A 431 -40.37 -7.25 6.57
N ARG A 432 -40.95 -7.51 7.76
CA ARG A 432 -41.31 -8.87 8.19
C ARG A 432 -42.28 -9.56 7.24
N LYS A 433 -43.27 -8.85 6.67
CA LYS A 433 -44.19 -9.41 5.66
C LYS A 433 -43.47 -9.77 4.36
N ILE A 434 -42.51 -8.95 3.92
CA ILE A 434 -41.70 -9.21 2.72
C ILE A 434 -40.81 -10.44 2.93
N ILE A 435 -40.11 -10.52 4.07
CA ILE A 435 -39.27 -11.67 4.43
C ILE A 435 -40.11 -12.96 4.43
N PHE A 436 -41.28 -12.96 5.07
CA PHE A 436 -42.17 -14.11 5.10
C PHE A 436 -42.62 -14.54 3.69
N HIS A 437 -42.87 -13.59 2.78
CA HIS A 437 -43.22 -13.89 1.39
C HIS A 437 -42.05 -14.55 0.64
N LEU A 438 -40.83 -14.00 0.79
CA LEU A 438 -39.62 -14.54 0.16
C LEU A 438 -39.25 -15.93 0.71
N GLU A 439 -39.46 -16.18 2.01
CA GLU A 439 -39.29 -17.51 2.61
C GLU A 439 -40.26 -18.52 2.01
N LYS A 440 -41.53 -18.12 1.81
CA LYS A 440 -42.53 -18.97 1.16
C LYS A 440 -42.19 -19.27 -0.31
N GLU A 441 -41.63 -18.29 -1.04
CA GLU A 441 -41.14 -18.51 -2.40
C GLU A 441 -39.93 -19.45 -2.43
N ARG A 442 -38.96 -19.24 -1.53
CA ARG A 442 -37.80 -20.14 -1.36
C ARG A 442 -38.26 -21.58 -1.15
N ASP A 443 -39.18 -21.81 -0.21
CA ASP A 443 -39.65 -23.17 0.10
C ASP A 443 -40.42 -23.79 -1.07
N ARG A 444 -41.18 -22.97 -1.84
CA ARG A 444 -41.82 -23.41 -3.08
C ARG A 444 -40.78 -23.87 -4.12
N TYR A 445 -39.70 -23.12 -4.32
CA TYR A 445 -38.65 -23.48 -5.27
C TYR A 445 -37.83 -24.69 -4.82
N ILE A 446 -37.57 -24.84 -3.51
CA ILE A 446 -36.93 -26.04 -2.94
C ILE A 446 -37.77 -27.28 -3.23
N ASN A 447 -39.10 -27.21 -3.01
CA ASN A 447 -39.99 -28.33 -3.30
C ASN A 447 -40.02 -28.67 -4.79
N GLN A 448 -40.08 -27.66 -5.67
CA GLN A 448 -40.02 -27.88 -7.13
C GLN A 448 -38.70 -28.53 -7.57
N ALA A 449 -37.57 -28.11 -7.01
CA ALA A 449 -36.27 -28.70 -7.31
C ALA A 449 -36.19 -30.15 -6.80
N SER A 450 -36.74 -30.43 -5.62
CA SER A 450 -36.86 -31.79 -5.08
C SER A 450 -37.72 -32.69 -5.97
N ASP A 451 -38.90 -32.23 -6.40
CA ASP A 451 -39.80 -32.97 -7.29
C ASP A 451 -39.14 -33.27 -8.65
N LEU A 452 -38.44 -32.28 -9.23
CA LEU A 452 -37.71 -32.47 -10.49
C LEU A 452 -36.54 -33.45 -10.33
N THR A 453 -35.82 -33.39 -9.21
CA THR A 453 -34.72 -34.32 -8.90
C THR A 453 -35.25 -35.75 -8.78
N GLN A 454 -36.38 -35.94 -8.11
CA GLN A 454 -37.03 -37.25 -7.99
C GLN A 454 -37.48 -37.78 -9.37
N LYS A 455 -38.04 -36.93 -10.24
CA LYS A 455 -38.40 -37.31 -11.62
C LYS A 455 -37.18 -37.72 -12.44
N VAL A 456 -36.05 -37.02 -12.31
CA VAL A 456 -34.81 -37.38 -12.99
C VAL A 456 -34.30 -38.74 -12.53
N LEU A 457 -34.30 -39.00 -11.21
CA LEU A 457 -33.90 -40.31 -10.67
C LEU A 457 -34.80 -41.44 -11.16
N MET A 458 -36.12 -41.21 -11.22
CA MET A 458 -37.08 -42.21 -11.73
C MET A 458 -36.83 -42.51 -13.22
N ASN A 459 -36.62 -41.48 -14.04
CA ASN A 459 -36.30 -41.64 -15.45
C ASN A 459 -34.94 -42.34 -15.69
N MET A 460 -33.94 -42.08 -14.84
CA MET A 460 -32.65 -42.78 -14.91
C MET A 460 -32.81 -44.27 -14.61
N GLU A 461 -33.68 -44.63 -13.66
CA GLU A 461 -33.95 -46.04 -13.36
C GLU A 461 -34.72 -46.72 -14.51
N ASP A 462 -35.68 -46.03 -15.13
CA ASP A 462 -36.35 -46.51 -16.34
C ASP A 462 -35.36 -46.75 -17.50
N ILE A 463 -34.41 -45.84 -17.71
CA ILE A 463 -33.36 -46.01 -18.73
C ILE A 463 -32.53 -47.27 -18.46
N LYS A 464 -32.10 -47.50 -17.21
CA LYS A 464 -31.36 -48.72 -16.85
C LYS A 464 -32.16 -49.99 -17.11
N VAL A 465 -33.46 -49.99 -16.77
CA VAL A 465 -34.34 -51.13 -17.06
C VAL A 465 -34.42 -51.38 -18.57
N ARG A 466 -34.54 -50.32 -19.37
CA ARG A 466 -34.56 -50.43 -20.84
C ARG A 466 -33.21 -50.91 -21.41
N GLU A 467 -32.09 -50.43 -20.89
CA GLU A 467 -30.75 -50.89 -21.29
C GLU A 467 -30.56 -52.37 -21.00
N THR A 468 -31.03 -52.85 -19.84
CA THR A 468 -31.00 -54.27 -19.46
C THR A 468 -31.86 -55.11 -20.41
N GLN A 469 -33.07 -54.64 -20.77
CA GLN A 469 -33.92 -55.30 -21.76
C GLN A 469 -33.27 -55.37 -23.14
N ILE A 470 -32.64 -54.28 -23.60
CA ILE A 470 -31.92 -54.25 -24.88
C ILE A 470 -30.77 -55.26 -24.88
N PHE A 471 -30.04 -55.37 -23.77
CA PHE A 471 -28.97 -56.36 -23.60
C PHE A 471 -29.51 -57.79 -23.71
N ASP A 472 -30.61 -58.10 -23.02
CA ASP A 472 -31.25 -59.43 -23.08
C ASP A 472 -31.76 -59.77 -24.49
N TYR A 473 -32.34 -58.79 -25.20
CA TYR A 473 -32.79 -58.99 -26.57
C TYR A 473 -31.61 -59.21 -27.54
N ARG A 474 -30.51 -58.46 -27.39
CA ARG A 474 -29.28 -58.69 -28.17
C ARG A 474 -28.73 -60.09 -27.93
N LYS A 475 -28.74 -60.56 -26.68
CA LYS A 475 -28.33 -61.93 -26.34
C LYS A 475 -29.23 -62.97 -27.00
N LYS A 476 -30.56 -62.80 -26.98
CA LYS A 476 -31.51 -63.69 -27.66
C LYS A 476 -31.34 -63.71 -29.18
N ILE A 477 -31.05 -62.56 -29.79
CA ILE A 477 -30.76 -62.47 -31.23
C ILE A 477 -29.49 -63.26 -31.55
N ALA A 478 -28.41 -63.03 -30.80
CA ALA A 478 -27.15 -63.77 -30.99
C ALA A 478 -27.34 -65.29 -30.81
N GLU A 479 -28.08 -65.73 -29.79
CA GLU A 479 -28.41 -67.15 -29.60
C GLU A 479 -29.23 -67.73 -30.78
N SER A 480 -30.14 -66.93 -31.34
CA SER A 480 -30.95 -67.33 -32.51
C SER A 480 -30.12 -67.40 -33.78
N GLU A 481 -29.19 -66.46 -33.98
CA GLU A 481 -28.22 -66.47 -35.09
C GLU A 481 -27.29 -67.68 -35.01
N ILE A 482 -26.81 -68.04 -33.81
CA ILE A 482 -26.01 -69.25 -33.58
C ILE A 482 -26.83 -70.49 -33.93
N LYS A 483 -28.09 -70.59 -33.49
CA LYS A 483 -28.98 -71.71 -33.83
C LYS A 483 -29.26 -71.78 -35.33
N LEU A 484 -29.47 -70.65 -35.99
CA LEU A 484 -29.66 -70.58 -37.45
C LEU A 484 -28.40 -71.08 -38.16
N LYS A 485 -27.21 -70.65 -37.70
CA LYS A 485 -25.94 -71.09 -38.27
C LYS A 485 -25.73 -72.59 -38.05
N GLN A 486 -26.07 -73.12 -36.87
CA GLN A 486 -26.04 -74.55 -36.60
C GLN A 486 -26.99 -75.33 -37.53
N GLN A 487 -28.21 -74.84 -37.76
CA GLN A 487 -29.14 -75.48 -38.70
C GLN A 487 -28.69 -75.38 -40.16
N GLN A 488 -28.11 -74.25 -40.58
CA GLN A 488 -27.51 -74.10 -41.91
C GLN A 488 -26.38 -75.10 -42.08
N ASN A 489 -25.49 -75.22 -41.09
CA ASN A 489 -24.39 -76.17 -41.12
C ASN A 489 -24.89 -77.62 -41.15
N LEU A 490 -25.96 -77.97 -40.41
CA LEU A 490 -26.57 -79.31 -40.46
C LEU A 490 -27.20 -79.60 -41.82
N TYR A 491 -27.90 -78.61 -42.41
CA TYR A 491 -28.47 -78.74 -43.75
C TYR A 491 -27.37 -78.90 -44.82
N GLU A 492 -26.30 -78.11 -44.73
CA GLU A 492 -25.13 -78.21 -45.58
C GLU A 492 -24.42 -79.56 -45.41
N ALA A 493 -24.30 -80.07 -44.19
CA ALA A 493 -23.73 -81.38 -43.90
C ALA A 493 -24.58 -82.52 -44.50
N VAL A 494 -25.90 -82.50 -44.35
CA VAL A 494 -26.79 -83.52 -44.97
C VAL A 494 -26.74 -83.41 -46.50
N ARG A 495 -26.68 -82.20 -47.04
CA ARG A 495 -26.53 -81.96 -48.49
C ARG A 495 -25.18 -82.45 -49.00
N SER A 496 -24.09 -82.21 -48.25
CA SER A 496 -22.76 -82.66 -48.59
C SER A 496 -22.68 -84.17 -48.50
N ASP A 497 -23.23 -84.81 -47.48
CA ASP A 497 -23.26 -86.26 -47.31
C ASP A 497 -24.02 -86.93 -48.46
N ARG A 498 -25.21 -86.41 -48.82
CA ARG A 498 -25.97 -86.91 -49.98
C ARG A 498 -25.14 -86.84 -51.26
N ASN A 499 -24.47 -85.72 -51.49
CA ASN A 499 -23.61 -85.54 -52.65
C ASN A 499 -22.37 -86.44 -52.57
N LEU A 500 -21.80 -86.62 -51.38
CA LEU A 500 -20.63 -87.45 -51.09
C LEU A 500 -20.92 -88.92 -51.33
N TYR A 501 -22.06 -89.46 -50.91
CA TYR A 501 -22.40 -90.87 -51.22
C TYR A 501 -22.64 -91.10 -52.72
N SER A 502 -23.21 -90.11 -53.43
CA SER A 502 -23.35 -90.17 -54.89
C SER A 502 -22.00 -90.06 -55.60
N LYS A 503 -21.07 -89.27 -55.04
CA LYS A 503 -19.71 -89.07 -55.56
C LYS A 503 -18.83 -90.27 -55.26
N ASN A 504 -18.82 -90.79 -54.03
CA ASN A 504 -18.08 -91.97 -53.58
C ASN A 504 -18.42 -93.23 -54.38
N LEU A 505 -19.65 -93.35 -54.89
CA LEU A 505 -20.00 -94.48 -55.77
C LEU A 505 -19.29 -94.40 -57.13
N VAL A 506 -19.15 -93.19 -57.68
CA VAL A 506 -18.45 -92.92 -58.95
C VAL A 506 -16.94 -92.87 -58.73
N GLU A 507 -16.51 -92.25 -57.63
CA GLU A 507 -15.11 -92.17 -57.22
C GLU A 507 -14.57 -93.54 -56.82
N ALA A 508 -15.31 -94.45 -56.18
CA ALA A 508 -14.80 -95.80 -55.97
C ALA A 508 -14.53 -96.56 -57.29
N GLN A 509 -15.22 -96.18 -58.37
CA GLN A 509 -15.00 -96.73 -59.71
C GLN A 509 -13.80 -96.07 -60.41
N ASP A 510 -13.66 -94.74 -60.28
CA ASP A 510 -12.56 -93.97 -60.89
C ASP A 510 -11.26 -94.02 -60.06
N GLU A 511 -11.32 -94.19 -58.74
CA GLU A 511 -10.18 -94.26 -57.81
C GLU A 511 -9.37 -95.53 -58.03
N ILE A 512 -9.98 -96.64 -58.47
CA ILE A 512 -9.20 -97.82 -58.87
C ILE A 512 -8.28 -97.48 -60.06
N THR A 513 -8.74 -96.62 -60.98
CA THR A 513 -7.95 -96.18 -62.13
C THR A 513 -7.00 -95.02 -61.80
N ASP A 514 -7.40 -94.10 -60.93
CA ASP A 514 -6.64 -92.89 -60.59
C ASP A 514 -5.64 -93.06 -59.45
N MET A 515 -5.83 -94.02 -58.53
CA MET A 515 -4.82 -94.33 -57.50
C MET A 515 -3.49 -94.79 -58.11
N LYS A 516 -3.51 -95.32 -59.33
CA LYS A 516 -2.29 -95.62 -60.12
C LYS A 516 -1.57 -94.35 -60.63
N ARG A 517 -2.28 -93.23 -60.81
CA ARG A 517 -1.72 -91.93 -61.23
C ARG A 517 -1.38 -91.02 -60.05
N LYS A 518 -2.22 -90.97 -59.01
CA LYS A 518 -2.07 -90.10 -57.83
C LYS A 518 -0.84 -90.43 -56.98
N LEU A 519 -0.37 -91.68 -56.93
CA LEU A 519 0.86 -92.04 -56.22
C LEU A 519 2.09 -91.27 -56.75
N LYS A 520 2.11 -90.90 -58.05
CA LYS A 520 3.21 -90.11 -58.63
C LYS A 520 3.15 -88.62 -58.30
N ILE A 521 1.96 -88.07 -58.04
CA ILE A 521 1.76 -86.63 -57.75
C ILE A 521 1.87 -86.36 -56.25
N MET A 522 1.47 -87.32 -55.41
CA MET A 522 1.46 -87.18 -53.94
C MET A 522 2.86 -87.02 -53.35
N ILE A 523 3.90 -87.50 -54.05
CA ILE A 523 5.30 -87.29 -53.65
C ILE A 523 5.70 -85.81 -53.77
N HIS A 524 5.22 -85.10 -54.81
CA HIS A 524 5.51 -83.67 -54.99
C HIS A 524 4.75 -82.77 -54.00
N GLN A 525 3.49 -83.07 -53.70
CA GLN A 525 2.68 -82.25 -52.77
C GLN A 525 3.15 -82.31 -51.32
N VAL A 526 3.77 -83.42 -50.90
CA VAL A 526 4.32 -83.55 -49.55
C VAL A 526 5.51 -82.60 -49.34
N ASP A 527 6.28 -82.30 -50.39
CA ASP A 527 7.41 -81.38 -50.29
C ASP A 527 6.95 -79.91 -50.28
N GLU A 528 5.94 -79.54 -51.09
CA GLU A 528 5.32 -78.19 -51.03
C GLU A 528 4.71 -77.89 -49.65
N LEU A 529 4.00 -78.85 -49.05
CA LEU A 529 3.38 -78.65 -47.74
C LEU A 529 4.40 -78.49 -46.60
N LYS A 530 5.61 -79.07 -46.72
CA LYS A 530 6.68 -78.86 -45.75
C LYS A 530 7.23 -77.44 -45.81
N GLU A 531 7.38 -76.88 -47.01
CA GLU A 531 7.81 -75.49 -47.19
C GLU A 531 6.77 -74.51 -46.64
N ASP A 532 5.48 -74.77 -46.89
CA ASP A 532 4.39 -73.95 -46.35
C ASP A 532 4.32 -73.96 -44.83
N ILE A 533 4.47 -75.13 -44.19
CA ILE A 533 4.49 -75.23 -42.72
C ILE A 533 5.66 -74.43 -42.16
N SER A 534 6.85 -74.54 -42.74
CA SER A 534 8.04 -73.77 -42.34
C SER A 534 7.81 -72.25 -42.47
N ALA A 535 7.18 -71.80 -43.55
CA ALA A 535 6.83 -70.40 -43.75
C ALA A 535 5.81 -69.89 -42.71
N LYS A 536 4.79 -70.70 -42.38
CA LYS A 536 3.79 -70.37 -41.36
C LYS A 536 4.39 -70.34 -39.95
N GLU A 537 5.27 -71.27 -39.61
CA GLU A 537 5.99 -71.28 -38.33
C GLU A 537 6.85 -70.01 -38.17
N SER A 538 7.58 -69.62 -39.22
CA SER A 538 8.35 -68.37 -39.24
C SER A 538 7.47 -67.12 -39.05
N ALA A 539 6.30 -67.08 -39.70
CA ALA A 539 5.33 -65.99 -39.52
C ALA A 539 4.75 -65.94 -38.10
N LEU A 540 4.47 -67.10 -37.49
CA LEU A 540 3.97 -67.22 -36.12
C LEU A 540 4.99 -66.71 -35.10
N VAL A 541 6.27 -67.04 -35.27
CA VAL A 541 7.36 -66.52 -34.42
C VAL A 541 7.46 -64.99 -34.51
N LYS A 542 7.36 -64.42 -35.72
CA LYS A 542 7.35 -62.95 -35.90
C LYS A 542 6.17 -62.28 -35.21
N LEU A 543 4.97 -62.85 -35.35
CA LEU A 543 3.75 -62.36 -34.69
C LEU A 543 3.87 -62.42 -33.16
N HIS A 544 4.46 -63.49 -32.63
CA HIS A 544 4.68 -63.63 -31.19
C HIS A 544 5.68 -62.60 -30.64
N LEU A 545 6.75 -62.30 -31.37
CA LEU A 545 7.70 -61.25 -31.00
C LEU A 545 7.05 -59.85 -31.02
N GLU A 546 6.19 -59.57 -32.02
CA GLU A 546 5.47 -58.29 -32.09
C GLU A 546 4.45 -58.17 -30.94
N GLN A 547 3.75 -59.25 -30.58
CA GLN A 547 2.86 -59.27 -29.42
C GLN A 547 3.60 -58.94 -28.13
N GLN A 548 4.77 -59.56 -27.89
CA GLN A 548 5.59 -59.27 -26.70
C GLN A 548 6.07 -57.82 -26.66
N ARG A 549 6.39 -57.23 -27.82
CA ARG A 549 6.76 -55.82 -27.93
C ARG A 549 5.59 -54.90 -27.56
N ILE A 550 4.39 -55.15 -28.10
CA ILE A 550 3.18 -54.38 -27.81
C ILE A 550 2.79 -54.49 -26.33
N GLU A 551 2.94 -55.66 -25.70
CA GLU A 551 2.70 -55.85 -24.27
C GLU A 551 3.64 -54.99 -23.40
N LYS A 552 4.93 -54.92 -23.76
CA LYS A 552 5.88 -54.03 -23.08
C LYS A 552 5.52 -52.55 -23.27
N GLU A 553 5.16 -52.13 -24.48
CA GLU A 553 4.72 -50.75 -24.76
C GLU A 553 3.43 -50.39 -23.98
N LYS A 554 2.51 -51.34 -23.80
CA LYS A 554 1.30 -51.16 -22.98
C LYS A 554 1.63 -50.98 -21.49
N GLU A 555 2.61 -51.72 -20.97
CA GLU A 555 3.06 -51.57 -19.58
C GLU A 555 3.75 -50.22 -19.35
N THR A 556 4.61 -49.76 -20.27
CA THR A 556 5.25 -48.44 -20.17
C THR A 556 4.21 -47.31 -20.24
N LEU A 557 3.25 -47.38 -21.16
CA LEU A 557 2.17 -46.39 -21.26
C LEU A 557 1.27 -46.37 -20.01
N LYS A 558 0.99 -47.53 -19.40
CA LYS A 558 0.25 -47.58 -18.13
C LYS A 558 1.00 -46.87 -17.00
N ALA A 559 2.32 -47.06 -16.90
CA ALA A 559 3.16 -46.40 -15.90
C ALA A 559 3.20 -44.87 -16.11
N GLU A 560 3.33 -44.42 -17.36
CA GLU A 560 3.27 -42.99 -17.71
C GLU A 560 1.91 -42.37 -17.38
N LEU A 561 0.82 -43.07 -17.69
CA LEU A 561 -0.54 -42.59 -17.41
C LEU A 561 -0.80 -42.48 -15.90
N GLN A 562 -0.27 -43.41 -15.10
CA GLN A 562 -0.33 -43.33 -13.63
C GLN A 562 0.48 -42.14 -13.10
N LYS A 563 1.68 -41.90 -13.64
CA LYS A 563 2.51 -40.74 -13.28
C LYS A 563 1.82 -39.42 -13.60
N LEU A 564 1.21 -39.30 -14.79
CA LEU A 564 0.46 -38.11 -15.21
C LEU A 564 -0.78 -37.88 -14.34
N ARG A 565 -1.50 -38.94 -13.95
CA ARG A 565 -2.63 -38.82 -13.00
C ARG A 565 -2.20 -38.29 -11.65
N GLN A 566 -1.05 -38.73 -11.15
CA GLN A 566 -0.52 -38.24 -9.87
C GLN A 566 -0.10 -36.77 -9.96
N GLN A 567 0.57 -36.37 -11.03
CA GLN A 567 0.89 -34.96 -11.29
C GLN A 567 -0.37 -34.09 -11.41
N ALA A 568 -1.43 -34.58 -12.07
CA ALA A 568 -2.70 -33.85 -12.18
C ALA A 568 -3.42 -33.68 -10.82
N LEU A 569 -3.31 -34.65 -9.92
CA LEU A 569 -3.84 -34.54 -8.55
C LEU A 569 -3.04 -33.54 -7.71
N GLU A 570 -1.71 -33.55 -7.82
CA GLU A 570 -0.83 -32.59 -7.14
C GLU A 570 -1.09 -31.14 -7.59
N THR A 571 -1.24 -30.91 -8.90
CA THR A 571 -1.57 -29.58 -9.43
C THR A 571 -2.97 -29.13 -9.01
N LYS A 572 -3.96 -30.03 -8.98
CA LYS A 572 -5.30 -29.70 -8.47
C LYS A 572 -5.25 -29.27 -6.99
N HIS A 573 -4.55 -30.01 -6.13
CA HIS A 573 -4.38 -29.62 -4.73
C HIS A 573 -3.62 -28.30 -4.56
N PHE A 574 -2.64 -28.02 -5.42
CA PHE A 574 -1.96 -26.73 -5.43
C PHE A 574 -2.91 -25.58 -5.79
N ILE A 575 -3.76 -25.74 -6.80
CA ILE A 575 -4.78 -24.76 -7.19
C ILE A 575 -5.77 -24.51 -6.05
N GLU A 576 -6.31 -25.56 -5.43
CA GLU A 576 -7.23 -25.45 -4.28
C GLU A 576 -6.60 -24.66 -3.12
N LYS A 577 -5.29 -24.84 -2.88
CA LYS A 577 -4.54 -24.09 -1.87
C LYS A 577 -4.39 -22.61 -2.24
N GLN A 578 -4.09 -22.30 -3.51
CA GLN A 578 -4.02 -20.92 -4.00
C GLN A 578 -5.38 -20.22 -3.93
N GLU A 579 -6.48 -20.90 -4.29
CA GLU A 579 -7.84 -20.34 -4.18
C GLU A 579 -8.25 -20.08 -2.72
N ALA A 580 -7.77 -20.88 -1.76
CA ALA A 580 -7.97 -20.61 -0.34
C ALA A 580 -7.18 -19.38 0.12
N GLU A 581 -5.97 -19.19 -0.39
CA GLU A 581 -5.12 -18.04 -0.09
C GLU A 581 -5.66 -16.75 -0.72
N GLU A 582 -6.17 -16.81 -1.95
CA GLU A 582 -6.87 -15.70 -2.62
C GLU A 582 -8.09 -15.24 -1.81
N ARG A 583 -8.93 -16.19 -1.36
CA ARG A 583 -10.08 -15.88 -0.49
C ARG A 583 -9.67 -15.21 0.82
N LYS A 584 -8.53 -15.60 1.39
CA LYS A 584 -7.98 -14.97 2.60
C LYS A 584 -7.51 -13.54 2.33
N LEU A 585 -6.79 -13.30 1.24
CA LEU A 585 -6.33 -11.97 0.84
C LEU A 585 -7.49 -11.04 0.53
N LEU A 586 -8.52 -11.51 -0.18
CA LEU A 586 -9.73 -10.73 -0.46
C LEU A 586 -10.46 -10.29 0.82
N ARG A 587 -10.49 -11.14 1.87
CA ARG A 587 -11.03 -10.73 3.18
C ARG A 587 -10.20 -9.63 3.84
N ILE A 588 -8.87 -9.74 3.81
CA ILE A 588 -7.96 -8.72 4.35
C ILE A 588 -8.16 -7.38 3.64
N ILE A 589 -8.30 -7.40 2.31
CA ILE A 589 -8.55 -6.18 1.52
C ILE A 589 -9.90 -5.55 1.91
N ALA A 590 -10.96 -6.36 2.04
CA ALA A 590 -12.28 -5.86 2.44
C ALA A 590 -12.27 -5.27 3.87
N GLU A 591 -11.56 -5.89 4.81
CA GLU A 591 -11.38 -5.38 6.16
C GLU A 591 -10.60 -4.05 6.17
N ALA A 592 -9.51 -3.96 5.40
CA ALA A 592 -8.70 -2.75 5.26
C ALA A 592 -9.47 -1.61 4.58
N ASP A 593 -10.27 -1.89 3.54
CA ASP A 593 -11.14 -0.88 2.92
C ASP A 593 -12.22 -0.39 3.89
N GLY A 594 -12.79 -1.30 4.70
CA GLY A 594 -13.75 -0.95 5.75
C GLY A 594 -13.13 -0.10 6.88
N GLU A 595 -11.88 -0.36 7.25
CA GLU A 595 -11.12 0.46 8.20
C GLU A 595 -10.77 1.84 7.62
N ARG A 596 -10.30 1.89 6.36
CA ARG A 596 -10.04 3.15 5.65
C ARG A 596 -11.28 4.04 5.58
N LEU A 597 -12.46 3.46 5.33
CA LEU A 597 -13.72 4.21 5.29
C LEU A 597 -14.12 4.73 6.68
N ARG A 598 -13.87 3.97 7.75
CA ARG A 598 -14.10 4.42 9.14
C ARG A 598 -13.18 5.59 9.50
N GLN A 599 -11.87 5.46 9.25
CA GLN A 599 -10.90 6.53 9.51
C GLN A 599 -11.22 7.80 8.72
N LYS A 600 -11.70 7.67 7.47
CA LYS A 600 -12.16 8.84 6.69
C LYS A 600 -13.34 9.56 7.34
N LYS A 601 -14.33 8.81 7.85
CA LYS A 601 -15.48 9.40 8.56
C LYS A 601 -15.06 10.10 9.86
N GLU A 602 -14.14 9.50 10.62
CA GLU A 602 -13.58 10.12 11.83
C GLU A 602 -12.82 11.41 11.50
N LEU A 603 -12.02 11.40 10.43
CA LEU A 603 -11.31 12.60 9.95
C LEU A 603 -12.28 13.71 9.54
N ASP A 604 -13.35 13.38 8.81
CA ASP A 604 -14.39 14.35 8.43
C ASP A 604 -15.10 14.94 9.68
N GLN A 605 -15.35 14.11 10.70
CA GLN A 605 -15.89 14.57 11.99
C GLN A 605 -14.93 15.54 12.70
N VAL A 606 -13.64 15.19 12.82
CA VAL A 606 -12.62 16.05 13.43
C VAL A 606 -12.47 17.37 12.68
N ILE A 607 -12.55 17.36 11.34
CA ILE A 607 -12.53 18.58 10.52
C ILE A 607 -13.75 19.44 10.82
N SER A 608 -14.95 18.84 10.92
CA SER A 608 -16.16 19.58 11.26
C SER A 608 -16.11 20.21 12.66
N GLU A 609 -15.56 19.50 13.65
CA GLU A 609 -15.35 20.00 15.01
C GLU A 609 -14.33 21.15 15.02
N ARG A 610 -13.21 20.99 14.31
CA ARG A 610 -12.21 22.06 14.11
C ARG A 610 -12.85 23.31 13.52
N ASP A 611 -13.74 23.17 12.54
CA ASP A 611 -14.39 24.32 11.88
C ASP A 611 -15.39 25.03 12.78
N ILE A 612 -16.14 24.27 13.59
CA ILE A 612 -17.02 24.83 14.62
C ILE A 612 -16.20 25.57 15.66
N LEU A 613 -15.13 24.96 16.18
CA LEU A 613 -14.25 25.59 17.17
C LEU A 613 -13.55 26.81 16.60
N GLY A 614 -13.09 26.76 15.35
CA GLY A 614 -12.50 27.90 14.64
C GLY A 614 -13.47 29.06 14.53
N SER A 615 -14.74 28.78 14.17
CA SER A 615 -15.80 29.79 14.11
C SER A 615 -16.12 30.38 15.49
N GLN A 616 -16.15 29.54 16.53
CA GLN A 616 -16.33 30.01 17.91
C GLN A 616 -15.16 30.88 18.38
N LEU A 617 -13.92 30.52 18.04
CA LEU A 617 -12.73 31.28 18.38
C LEU A 617 -12.76 32.69 17.75
N VAL A 618 -13.17 32.79 16.48
CA VAL A 618 -13.34 34.09 15.79
C VAL A 618 -14.39 34.94 16.51
N ARG A 619 -15.57 34.38 16.80
CA ARG A 619 -16.63 35.10 17.53
C ARG A 619 -16.16 35.57 18.91
N ARG A 620 -15.42 34.72 19.64
CA ARG A 620 -14.87 35.07 20.95
C ARG A 620 -13.84 36.19 20.84
N ASN A 621 -13.01 36.20 19.80
CA ASN A 621 -12.05 37.27 19.54
C ASN A 621 -12.75 38.60 19.23
N ASP A 622 -13.82 38.58 18.44
CA ASP A 622 -14.65 39.76 18.16
C ASP A 622 -15.34 40.30 19.42
N GLU A 623 -15.89 39.41 20.26
CA GLU A 623 -16.45 39.78 21.57
C GLU A 623 -15.38 40.43 22.48
N LEU A 624 -14.16 39.90 22.47
CA LEU A 624 -13.04 40.40 23.27
C LEU A 624 -12.59 41.78 22.77
N ALA A 625 -12.54 41.99 21.46
CA ALA A 625 -12.27 43.30 20.86
C ALA A 625 -13.35 44.34 21.23
N LEU A 626 -14.64 43.95 21.18
CA LEU A 626 -15.74 44.81 21.62
C LEU A 626 -15.66 45.17 23.10
N LEU A 627 -15.25 44.23 23.95
CA LEU A 627 -15.04 44.48 25.38
C LEU A 627 -13.88 45.45 25.60
N TYR A 628 -12.76 45.31 24.88
CA TYR A 628 -11.65 46.27 24.97
C TYR A 628 -12.05 47.69 24.56
N GLU A 629 -12.80 47.85 23.46
CA GLU A 629 -13.33 49.17 23.07
C GLU A 629 -14.31 49.71 24.12
N LYS A 630 -15.16 48.87 24.70
CA LYS A 630 -16.07 49.27 25.78
C LYS A 630 -15.31 49.76 27.02
N ILE A 631 -14.27 49.05 27.44
CA ILE A 631 -13.40 49.43 28.57
C ILE A 631 -12.72 50.77 28.27
N LYS A 632 -12.21 50.95 27.05
CA LYS A 632 -11.56 52.19 26.62
C LYS A 632 -12.51 53.40 26.66
N ILE A 633 -13.75 53.23 26.20
CA ILE A 633 -14.79 54.26 26.28
C ILE A 633 -15.14 54.56 27.74
N GLN A 634 -15.32 53.54 28.58
CA GLN A 634 -15.61 53.71 30.01
C GLN A 634 -14.48 54.42 30.75
N GLN A 635 -13.22 54.08 30.47
CA GLN A 635 -12.06 54.76 31.05
C GLN A 635 -12.01 56.23 30.63
N SER A 636 -12.30 56.55 29.36
CA SER A 636 -12.38 57.93 28.88
C SER A 636 -13.48 58.72 29.61
N VAL A 637 -14.65 58.13 29.82
CA VAL A 637 -15.76 58.74 30.57
C VAL A 637 -15.39 58.94 32.05
N LEU A 638 -14.75 57.96 32.68
CA LEU A 638 -14.28 58.06 34.06
C LEU A 638 -13.24 59.17 34.22
N ASN A 639 -12.22 59.22 33.36
CA ASN A 639 -11.20 60.28 33.38
C ASN A 639 -11.83 61.67 33.18
N LYS A 640 -12.83 61.78 32.30
CA LYS A 640 -13.58 63.03 32.10
C LYS A 640 -14.39 63.39 33.34
N GLY A 641 -15.06 62.43 33.97
CA GLY A 641 -15.82 62.62 35.20
C GLY A 641 -14.93 63.03 36.38
N GLU A 642 -13.77 62.39 36.52
CA GLU A 642 -12.76 62.73 37.53
C GLU A 642 -12.21 64.14 37.34
N SER A 643 -11.89 64.52 36.10
CA SER A 643 -11.46 65.89 35.77
C SER A 643 -12.53 66.92 36.13
N GLN A 644 -13.79 66.66 35.76
CA GLN A 644 -14.93 67.53 36.12
C GLN A 644 -15.13 67.61 37.64
N TYR A 645 -15.02 66.48 38.35
CA TYR A 645 -15.13 66.43 39.81
C TYR A 645 -14.03 67.24 40.50
N ASN A 646 -12.78 67.09 40.07
CA ASN A 646 -11.66 67.87 40.57
C ASN A 646 -11.84 69.37 40.31
N GLN A 647 -12.38 69.76 39.16
CA GLN A 647 -12.73 71.15 38.89
C GLN A 647 -13.80 71.67 39.85
N ARG A 648 -14.84 70.88 40.17
CA ARG A 648 -15.85 71.26 41.18
C ARG A 648 -15.26 71.36 42.60
N LEU A 649 -14.31 70.49 42.96
CA LEU A 649 -13.60 70.57 44.23
C LEU A 649 -12.80 71.88 44.33
N GLU A 650 -12.13 72.29 43.26
CA GLU A 650 -11.40 73.56 43.23
C GLU A 650 -12.36 74.76 43.30
N ASP A 651 -13.47 74.74 42.56
CA ASP A 651 -14.51 75.77 42.66
C ASP A 651 -15.05 75.87 44.11
N MET A 652 -15.31 74.74 44.76
CA MET A 652 -15.72 74.73 46.18
C MET A 652 -14.62 75.27 47.11
N ARG A 653 -13.35 75.00 46.81
CA ARG A 653 -12.22 75.55 47.56
C ARG A 653 -12.18 77.07 47.44
N ILE A 654 -12.31 77.59 46.22
CA ILE A 654 -12.36 79.03 45.91
C ILE A 654 -13.56 79.68 46.61
N LEU A 655 -14.76 79.09 46.50
CA LEU A 655 -15.96 79.62 47.17
C LEU A 655 -15.82 79.62 48.69
N ARG A 656 -15.19 78.60 49.30
CA ARG A 656 -14.91 78.59 50.74
C ARG A 656 -13.95 79.71 51.14
N LEU A 657 -12.96 80.02 50.31
CA LEU A 657 -12.06 81.16 50.54
C LEU A 657 -12.82 82.48 50.43
N GLU A 658 -13.69 82.63 49.42
CA GLU A 658 -14.51 83.83 49.25
C GLU A 658 -15.50 84.03 50.40
N ILE A 659 -16.15 82.95 50.89
CA ILE A 659 -16.99 83.00 52.09
C ILE A 659 -16.18 83.43 53.31
N LYS A 660 -14.95 82.92 53.50
CA LYS A 660 -14.07 83.36 54.59
C LYS A 660 -13.70 84.83 54.48
N LYS A 661 -13.41 85.31 53.26
CA LYS A 661 -13.10 86.72 52.97
C LYS A 661 -14.31 87.61 53.28
N LEU A 662 -15.49 87.28 52.76
CA LEU A 662 -16.74 88.01 53.02
C LEU A 662 -17.12 88.02 54.50
N ARG A 663 -16.90 86.91 55.22
CA ARG A 663 -17.08 86.87 56.69
C ARG A 663 -16.11 87.78 57.43
N ARG A 664 -14.85 87.86 56.99
CA ARG A 664 -13.87 88.81 57.54
C ARG A 664 -14.28 90.25 57.25
N GLU A 665 -14.66 90.57 56.01
CA GLU A 665 -15.16 91.90 55.63
C GLU A 665 -16.39 92.29 56.45
N LYS A 666 -17.37 91.40 56.59
CA LYS A 666 -18.53 91.60 57.48
C LYS A 666 -18.08 91.86 58.93
N GLY A 667 -17.11 91.10 59.43
CA GLY A 667 -16.58 91.28 60.79
C GLY A 667 -15.82 92.59 60.99
N ILE A 668 -15.16 93.11 59.96
CA ILE A 668 -14.52 94.44 59.97
C ILE A 668 -15.61 95.52 59.94
N LEU A 669 -16.59 95.39 59.05
CA LEU A 669 -17.73 96.32 58.92
C LEU A 669 -18.58 96.38 60.20
N ALA A 670 -18.81 95.24 60.87
CA ALA A 670 -19.52 95.19 62.14
C ALA A 670 -18.76 95.93 63.26
N ARG A 671 -17.42 95.82 63.29
CA ARG A 671 -16.59 96.59 64.22
C ARG A 671 -16.61 98.08 63.90
N SER A 672 -16.53 98.46 62.61
CA SER A 672 -16.66 99.87 62.23
C SER A 672 -18.05 100.41 62.57
N MET A 673 -19.11 99.59 62.46
CA MET A 673 -20.46 99.96 62.89
C MET A 673 -20.56 100.19 64.40
N ALA A 674 -19.91 99.37 65.23
CA ALA A 674 -19.88 99.59 66.68
C ALA A 674 -19.20 100.92 67.05
N ASN A 675 -18.13 101.28 66.34
CA ASN A 675 -17.45 102.56 66.52
C ASN A 675 -18.28 103.75 66.02
N VAL A 676 -19.40 103.56 65.31
CA VAL A 676 -20.24 104.68 64.84
C VAL A 676 -20.83 105.47 66.02
N GLU A 677 -21.16 104.81 67.13
CA GLU A 677 -21.69 105.50 68.31
C GLU A 677 -20.62 106.38 68.97
N GLU A 678 -19.41 105.85 69.15
CA GLU A 678 -18.25 106.57 69.67
C GLU A 678 -17.85 107.72 68.73
N LEU A 679 -17.78 107.44 67.43
CA LEU A 679 -17.51 108.45 66.40
C LEU A 679 -18.62 109.50 66.32
N ARG A 680 -19.89 109.17 66.60
CA ARG A 680 -20.97 110.15 66.73
C ARG A 680 -20.76 111.04 67.96
N GLN A 681 -20.37 110.47 69.09
CA GLN A 681 -20.07 111.24 70.29
C GLN A 681 -18.85 112.14 70.10
N GLU A 682 -17.77 111.61 69.51
CA GLU A 682 -16.61 112.40 69.10
C GLU A 682 -16.99 113.46 68.08
N PHE A 683 -17.87 113.14 67.11
CA PHE A 683 -18.38 114.12 66.16
C PHE A 683 -19.16 115.22 66.85
N PHE A 684 -20.04 114.90 67.81
CA PHE A 684 -20.75 115.91 68.60
C PHE A 684 -19.80 116.72 69.48
N HIS A 685 -18.79 116.09 70.07
CA HIS A 685 -17.75 116.77 70.84
C HIS A 685 -16.94 117.71 69.96
N MET A 686 -16.45 117.24 68.82
CA MET A 686 -15.75 118.01 67.81
C MET A 686 -16.65 119.08 67.18
N GLN A 687 -17.95 118.87 67.06
CA GLN A 687 -18.91 119.88 66.59
C GLN A 687 -19.11 120.96 67.66
N ARG A 688 -19.12 120.61 68.95
CA ARG A 688 -19.13 121.56 70.06
C ARG A 688 -17.83 122.33 70.14
N GLU A 689 -16.68 121.67 70.06
CA GLU A 689 -15.37 122.29 70.01
C GLU A 689 -15.22 123.15 68.75
N LEU A 690 -15.72 122.72 67.60
CA LEU A 690 -15.79 123.50 66.38
C LEU A 690 -16.72 124.70 66.54
N LEU A 691 -17.85 124.58 67.25
CA LEU A 691 -18.70 125.72 67.56
C LEU A 691 -17.96 126.70 68.45
N LYS A 692 -17.30 126.23 69.53
CA LYS A 692 -16.47 127.06 70.40
C LYS A 692 -15.35 127.74 69.61
N GLU A 693 -14.62 126.99 68.79
CA GLU A 693 -13.55 127.51 67.94
C GLU A 693 -14.09 128.36 66.80
N ARG A 694 -15.29 128.15 66.29
CA ARG A 694 -15.95 129.10 65.36
C ARG A 694 -16.37 130.37 66.08
N THR A 695 -16.76 130.29 67.34
CA THR A 695 -17.10 131.48 68.14
C THR A 695 -15.82 132.23 68.51
N ARG A 696 -14.74 131.50 68.81
CA ARG A 696 -13.40 132.02 69.07
C ARG A 696 -12.78 132.58 67.80
N CYS A 697 -12.90 131.89 66.66
CA CYS A 697 -12.49 132.40 65.36
C CYS A 697 -13.36 133.58 64.97
N ARG A 698 -14.67 133.62 65.23
CA ARG A 698 -15.46 134.84 65.04
C ARG A 698 -14.97 135.99 65.92
N ALA A 699 -14.63 135.71 67.18
CA ALA A 699 -14.04 136.72 68.06
C ALA A 699 -12.66 137.16 67.58
N LEU A 700 -11.82 136.24 67.11
CA LEU A 700 -10.51 136.50 66.53
C LEU A 700 -10.62 137.13 65.13
N GLU A 701 -11.67 136.85 64.37
CA GLU A 701 -12.00 137.43 63.07
C GLU A 701 -12.55 138.83 63.26
N GLU A 702 -13.32 139.12 64.31
CA GLU A 702 -13.64 140.49 64.74
C GLU A 702 -12.39 141.22 65.26
N GLU A 703 -11.46 140.52 65.94
CA GLU A 703 -10.14 141.07 66.31
C GLU A 703 -9.17 141.18 65.11
N LEU A 704 -9.37 140.44 64.01
CA LEU A 704 -8.56 140.49 62.78
C LEU A 704 -9.17 141.41 61.71
N GLU A 705 -10.49 141.62 61.72
CA GLU A 705 -11.20 142.70 61.02
C GLU A 705 -10.81 144.07 61.60
N ASN A 706 -10.29 144.09 62.84
CA ASN A 706 -9.40 145.14 63.32
C ASN A 706 -7.94 144.84 62.92
N PRO A 707 -7.42 145.50 61.88
CA PRO A 707 -6.24 145.04 61.18
C PRO A 707 -4.97 145.44 61.94
N LEU A 708 -4.34 144.51 62.66
CA LEU A 708 -3.03 144.77 63.26
C LEU A 708 -1.95 143.69 63.03
N ASN A 709 -2.15 142.66 62.20
CA ASN A 709 -1.07 141.71 61.87
C ASN A 709 -1.12 141.11 60.44
N VAL A 710 -0.32 141.68 59.52
CA VAL A 710 -0.35 141.44 58.05
C VAL A 710 0.64 140.36 57.56
N HIS A 711 1.19 139.47 58.38
CA HIS A 711 2.22 138.51 57.90
C HIS A 711 2.02 137.05 58.33
N ARG A 712 1.37 136.23 57.48
CA ARG A 712 1.61 134.76 57.40
C ARG A 712 0.94 134.03 56.21
N TRP A 713 0.91 134.62 55.02
CA TRP A 713 0.63 133.87 53.78
C TRP A 713 1.95 133.55 53.05
N ARG A 714 2.16 132.27 52.71
CA ARG A 714 3.27 131.79 51.87
C ARG A 714 2.72 130.80 50.85
N LYS A 715 2.91 131.11 49.56
CA LYS A 715 2.53 130.29 48.40
C LYS A 715 3.58 129.18 48.22
N LEU A 716 3.16 127.92 48.21
CA LEU A 716 4.03 126.75 47.99
C LEU A 716 4.01 126.39 46.50
N GLU A 717 5.17 126.44 45.86
CA GLU A 717 5.39 126.10 44.46
C GLU A 717 5.87 124.65 44.33
N ALA A 718 4.98 123.74 43.97
CA ALA A 718 5.32 122.42 43.44
C ALA A 718 4.19 121.96 42.50
N SER A 719 4.51 121.76 41.22
CA SER A 719 3.57 121.32 40.19
C SER A 719 3.58 119.80 40.10
N ASP A 720 2.48 119.15 40.51
CA ASP A 720 2.24 117.72 40.33
C ASP A 720 2.27 117.34 38.84
N PRO A 721 2.99 116.28 38.43
CA PRO A 721 2.96 115.79 37.06
C PRO A 721 1.52 115.40 36.69
N ASN A 722 1.03 115.97 35.60
CA ASN A 722 -0.38 115.88 35.22
C ASN A 722 -0.78 114.41 35.02
N ALA A 723 -1.97 114.01 35.50
CA ALA A 723 -2.44 112.62 35.52
C ALA A 723 -2.27 111.85 34.18
N TYR A 724 -2.25 112.59 33.07
CA TYR A 724 -1.98 112.08 31.72
C TYR A 724 -0.60 111.42 31.55
N GLU A 725 0.47 111.99 32.11
CA GLU A 725 1.82 111.39 32.03
C GLU A 725 1.91 110.07 32.80
N LEU A 726 1.25 109.99 33.95
CA LEU A 726 1.13 108.74 34.73
C LEU A 726 0.38 107.67 33.92
N ILE A 727 -0.72 108.03 33.28
CA ILE A 727 -1.52 107.10 32.46
C ILE A 727 -0.73 106.61 31.26
N GLN A 728 0.00 107.48 30.56
CA GLN A 728 0.88 107.06 29.46
C GLN A 728 1.96 106.08 29.95
N LYS A 729 2.58 106.34 31.11
CA LYS A 729 3.59 105.45 31.68
C LYS A 729 3.01 104.09 32.08
N ILE A 730 1.81 104.06 32.66
CA ILE A 730 1.08 102.82 32.97
C ILE A 730 0.78 102.02 31.69
N HIS A 731 0.25 102.66 30.66
CA HIS A 731 -0.06 101.98 29.38
C HIS A 731 1.20 101.40 28.71
N THR A 732 2.31 102.13 28.75
CA THR A 732 3.57 101.69 28.16
C THR A 732 4.14 100.48 28.91
N LEU A 733 4.06 100.47 30.24
CA LEU A 733 4.48 99.33 31.06
C LEU A 733 3.57 98.12 30.89
N GLN A 734 2.25 98.31 30.79
CA GLN A 734 1.30 97.22 30.56
C GLN A 734 1.52 96.53 29.21
N LYS A 735 1.72 97.29 28.12
CA LYS A 735 2.05 96.70 26.81
C LYS A 735 3.34 95.88 26.85
N ARG A 736 4.36 96.38 27.56
CA ARG A 736 5.64 95.69 27.71
C ARG A 736 5.51 94.41 28.53
N LEU A 737 4.67 94.42 29.57
CA LEU A 737 4.38 93.26 30.40
C LEU A 737 3.66 92.16 29.61
N ILE A 738 2.63 92.51 28.83
CA ILE A 738 1.87 91.56 28.02
C ILE A 738 2.79 90.89 26.98
N SER A 739 3.55 91.67 26.22
CA SER A 739 4.50 91.15 25.23
C SER A 739 5.55 90.22 25.85
N LYS A 740 6.07 90.53 27.04
CA LYS A 740 7.01 89.64 27.73
C LYS A 740 6.36 88.37 28.28
N THR A 741 5.08 88.42 28.63
CA THR A 741 4.34 87.25 29.10
C THR A 741 4.08 86.29 27.93
N GLU A 742 3.75 86.82 26.74
CA GLU A 742 3.59 86.03 25.50
C GLU A 742 4.89 85.32 25.10
N GLU A 743 6.04 86.03 25.09
CA GLU A 743 7.35 85.41 24.82
C GLU A 743 7.70 84.27 25.78
N VAL A 744 7.32 84.38 27.06
CA VAL A 744 7.58 83.33 28.06
C VAL A 744 6.73 82.10 27.76
N VAL A 745 5.44 82.28 27.43
CA VAL A 745 4.53 81.19 27.09
C VAL A 745 5.00 80.45 25.83
N GLU A 746 5.42 81.16 24.79
CA GLU A 746 5.97 80.53 23.57
C GLU A 746 7.22 79.70 23.87
N LYS A 747 8.12 80.20 24.73
CA LYS A 747 9.33 79.47 25.13
C LYS A 747 9.01 78.24 25.97
N GLU A 748 8.03 78.30 26.86
CA GLU A 748 7.59 77.13 27.63
C GLU A 748 6.99 76.05 26.72
N LEU A 749 6.21 76.45 25.71
CA LEU A 749 5.63 75.51 24.74
C LEU A 749 6.71 74.80 23.92
N LEU A 750 7.70 75.56 23.44
CA LEU A 750 8.85 75.03 22.70
C LEU A 750 9.69 74.07 23.58
N LEU A 751 9.82 74.36 24.87
CA LEU A 751 10.53 73.49 25.82
C LEU A 751 9.80 72.15 25.99
N GLN A 752 8.48 72.17 26.16
CA GLN A 752 7.65 70.96 26.28
C GLN A 752 7.74 70.07 25.04
N GLU A 753 7.71 70.67 23.83
CA GLU A 753 7.90 69.92 22.58
C GLU A 753 9.29 69.27 22.49
N LYS A 754 10.34 69.99 22.91
CA LYS A 754 11.71 69.46 22.93
C LYS A 754 11.89 68.36 23.96
N GLU A 755 11.29 68.46 25.14
CA GLU A 755 11.30 67.40 26.16
C GLU A 755 10.57 66.15 25.68
N LYS A 756 9.42 66.31 25.04
CA LYS A 756 8.66 65.20 24.47
C LYS A 756 9.46 64.48 23.37
N LEU A 757 10.06 65.24 22.46
CA LEU A 757 10.93 64.68 21.41
C LEU A 757 12.16 63.97 22.00
N TYR A 758 12.76 64.52 23.05
CA TYR A 758 13.87 63.90 23.75
C TYR A 758 13.49 62.57 24.42
N MET A 759 12.32 62.50 25.06
CA MET A 759 11.80 61.26 25.65
C MET A 759 11.51 60.19 24.59
N GLU A 760 10.90 60.58 23.48
CA GLU A 760 10.64 59.67 22.35
C GLU A 760 11.94 59.12 21.77
N LEU A 761 12.95 59.97 21.52
CA LEU A 761 14.27 59.54 21.06
C LEU A 761 14.96 58.60 22.06
N LYS A 762 14.86 58.90 23.36
CA LYS A 762 15.44 58.06 24.42
C LYS A 762 14.79 56.67 24.45
N HIS A 763 13.48 56.58 24.28
CA HIS A 763 12.78 55.30 24.19
C HIS A 763 13.13 54.50 22.93
N VAL A 764 13.29 55.16 21.79
CA VAL A 764 13.73 54.51 20.55
C VAL A 764 15.17 53.99 20.69
N LEU A 765 16.08 54.79 21.23
CA LEU A 765 17.47 54.39 21.48
C LEU A 765 17.57 53.23 22.48
N ALA A 766 16.77 53.22 23.55
CA ALA A 766 16.75 52.13 24.53
C ALA A 766 16.25 50.80 23.94
N ARG A 767 15.46 50.83 22.85
CA ARG A 767 14.99 49.63 22.14
C ARG A 767 15.96 49.14 21.08
N GLN A 768 16.91 49.96 20.65
CA GLN A 768 17.90 49.53 19.66
C GLN A 768 19.01 48.76 20.37
N PRO A 769 19.36 47.54 19.90
CA PRO A 769 20.50 46.81 20.43
C PRO A 769 21.75 47.68 20.35
N GLY A 770 22.45 47.82 21.48
CA GLY A 770 23.62 48.70 21.58
C GLY A 770 24.71 48.33 20.57
N PRO A 771 25.67 49.24 20.32
CA PRO A 771 26.77 49.01 19.39
C PRO A 771 27.56 47.71 19.69
N GLU A 772 27.62 47.30 20.96
CA GLU A 772 28.18 46.01 21.39
C GLU A 772 27.48 44.80 20.76
N ALA A 773 26.15 44.84 20.59
CA ALA A 773 25.40 43.76 19.95
C ALA A 773 25.71 43.68 18.45
N ALA A 774 25.93 44.83 17.78
CA ALA A 774 26.35 44.87 16.39
C ALA A 774 27.78 44.32 16.19
N GLU A 775 28.70 44.64 17.10
CA GLU A 775 30.04 44.05 17.11
C GLU A 775 30.01 42.55 17.38
N GLN A 776 29.21 42.08 18.35
CA GLN A 776 29.01 40.66 18.62
C GLN A 776 28.44 39.92 17.40
N LEU A 777 27.44 40.49 16.72
CA LEU A 777 26.89 39.92 15.48
C LEU A 777 27.94 39.83 14.38
N LYS A 778 28.80 40.84 14.24
CA LYS A 778 29.91 40.84 13.27
C LYS A 778 30.95 39.77 13.62
N LEU A 779 31.27 39.61 14.92
CA LEU A 779 32.16 38.58 15.42
C LEU A 779 31.57 37.19 15.16
N TYR A 780 30.31 36.95 15.55
CA TYR A 780 29.61 35.68 15.33
C TYR A 780 29.49 35.32 13.85
N ARG A 781 29.24 36.29 12.97
CA ARG A 781 29.24 36.04 11.51
C ARG A 781 30.60 35.60 11.00
N ARG A 782 31.70 36.21 11.47
CA ARG A 782 33.06 35.77 11.15
C ARG A 782 33.34 34.38 11.71
N THR A 783 33.08 34.14 12.99
CA THR A 783 33.29 32.83 13.62
C THR A 783 32.48 31.73 12.93
N LEU A 784 31.24 32.01 12.52
CA LEU A 784 30.40 31.06 11.78
C LEU A 784 30.95 30.79 10.38
N HIS A 785 31.49 31.80 9.70
CA HIS A 785 32.16 31.64 8.41
C HIS A 785 33.42 30.77 8.55
N ASP A 786 34.28 31.07 9.52
CA ASP A 786 35.49 30.30 9.79
C ASP A 786 35.18 28.85 10.20
N LYS A 787 34.14 28.64 11.02
CA LYS A 787 33.68 27.30 11.40
C LYS A 787 33.10 26.51 10.22
N LYS A 788 32.39 27.17 9.30
CA LYS A 788 31.95 26.53 8.04
C LYS A 788 33.13 26.14 7.17
N GLN A 789 34.17 26.97 7.09
CA GLN A 789 35.41 26.66 6.37
C GLN A 789 36.11 25.46 6.99
N GLN A 790 36.25 25.43 8.33
CA GLN A 790 36.82 24.30 9.08
C GLN A 790 36.02 23.01 8.86
N LEU A 791 34.68 23.07 8.89
CA LEU A 791 33.83 21.92 8.62
C LEU A 791 33.99 21.38 7.18
N LYS A 792 34.20 22.25 6.19
CA LYS A 792 34.49 21.81 4.82
C LYS A 792 35.83 21.07 4.74
N VAL A 793 36.87 21.60 5.40
CA VAL A 793 38.19 20.94 5.46
C VAL A 793 38.09 19.59 6.16
N LEU A 794 37.45 19.54 7.34
CA LEU A 794 37.21 18.29 8.07
C LEU A 794 36.40 17.28 7.25
N SER A 795 35.40 17.72 6.50
CA SER A 795 34.63 16.85 5.62
C SER A 795 35.47 16.30 4.47
N SER A 796 36.38 17.09 3.90
CA SER A 796 37.33 16.59 2.89
C SER A 796 38.37 15.64 3.49
N GLU A 797 38.86 15.89 4.69
CA GLU A 797 39.78 15.00 5.42
C GLU A 797 39.09 13.68 5.76
N LEU A 798 37.85 13.71 6.24
CA LEU A 798 37.07 12.52 6.55
C LEU A 798 36.87 11.65 5.30
N ASN A 799 36.56 12.28 4.16
CA ASN A 799 36.42 11.57 2.90
C ASN A 799 37.75 10.95 2.42
N MET A 800 38.87 11.65 2.63
CA MET A 800 40.21 11.11 2.36
C MET A 800 40.53 9.90 3.26
N TYR A 801 40.22 9.97 4.56
CA TYR A 801 40.41 8.84 5.48
C TYR A 801 39.49 7.65 5.18
N GLU A 802 38.27 7.90 4.70
CA GLU A 802 37.39 6.82 4.22
C GLU A 802 37.96 6.12 3.00
N VAL A 803 38.55 6.85 2.06
CA VAL A 803 39.24 6.27 0.89
C VAL A 803 40.46 5.46 1.34
N GLN A 804 41.31 6.01 2.20
CA GLN A 804 42.47 5.29 2.75
C GLN A 804 42.06 4.03 3.52
N SER A 805 40.98 4.09 4.31
CA SER A 805 40.46 2.91 5.03
C SER A 805 39.98 1.81 4.07
N LYS A 806 39.38 2.18 2.93
CA LYS A 806 38.99 1.24 1.88
C LYS A 806 40.22 0.64 1.20
N GLU A 807 41.25 1.44 0.92
CA GLU A 807 42.52 0.97 0.35
C GLU A 807 43.23 -0.01 1.30
N TYR A 808 43.33 0.32 2.59
CA TYR A 808 43.91 -0.57 3.59
C TYR A 808 43.10 -1.87 3.75
N LYS A 809 41.76 -1.82 3.69
CA LYS A 809 40.94 -3.04 3.69
C LYS A 809 41.25 -3.93 2.48
N TYR A 810 41.35 -3.34 1.30
CA TYR A 810 41.70 -4.07 0.07
C TYR A 810 43.11 -4.68 0.16
N GLU A 811 44.07 -3.94 0.71
CA GLU A 811 45.45 -4.41 0.87
C GLU A 811 45.56 -5.52 1.93
N VAL A 812 44.78 -5.44 3.02
CA VAL A 812 44.67 -6.51 4.02
C VAL A 812 44.05 -7.76 3.41
N GLU A 813 42.98 -7.66 2.61
CA GLU A 813 42.41 -8.81 1.90
C GLU A 813 43.41 -9.47 0.94
N LYS A 814 44.13 -8.64 0.18
CA LYS A 814 45.16 -9.11 -0.74
C LYS A 814 46.29 -9.84 -0.01
N LEU A 815 46.84 -9.26 1.05
CA LEU A 815 47.88 -9.89 1.88
C LEU A 815 47.38 -11.16 2.56
N THR A 816 46.12 -11.19 3.00
CA THR A 816 45.50 -12.38 3.60
C THR A 816 45.41 -13.52 2.58
N ASN A 817 45.03 -13.21 1.33
CA ASN A 817 45.00 -14.19 0.24
C ASN A 817 46.41 -14.67 -0.14
N GLU A 818 47.40 -13.78 -0.19
CA GLU A 818 48.81 -14.14 -0.42
C GLU A 818 49.34 -15.06 0.69
N LEU A 819 49.02 -14.77 1.95
CA LEU A 819 49.41 -15.57 3.10
C LEU A 819 48.72 -16.95 3.11
N GLN A 820 47.45 -17.03 2.70
CA GLN A 820 46.76 -18.31 2.50
C GLN A 820 47.39 -19.12 1.37
N ASN A 821 47.78 -18.48 0.27
CA ASN A 821 48.46 -19.14 -0.85
C ASN A 821 49.85 -19.64 -0.45
N LEU A 822 50.62 -18.86 0.31
CA LEU A 822 51.89 -19.29 0.88
C LEU A 822 51.70 -20.47 1.86
N LYS A 823 50.69 -20.44 2.72
CA LYS A 823 50.34 -21.58 3.59
C LYS A 823 50.01 -22.83 2.78
N LYS A 824 49.23 -22.71 1.70
CA LYS A 824 48.92 -23.84 0.80
C LYS A 824 50.19 -24.39 0.14
N LYS A 825 51.06 -23.52 -0.39
CA LYS A 825 52.34 -23.92 -0.99
C LYS A 825 53.25 -24.62 0.04
N TYR A 826 53.38 -24.06 1.24
CA TYR A 826 54.16 -24.65 2.33
C TYR A 826 53.62 -26.03 2.75
N LEU A 827 52.30 -26.17 2.92
CA LEU A 827 51.67 -27.46 3.25
C LEU A 827 51.85 -28.49 2.14
N ALA A 828 51.78 -28.07 0.87
CA ALA A 828 52.04 -28.94 -0.27
C ALA A 828 53.51 -29.40 -0.33
N GLN A 829 54.46 -28.50 -0.06
CA GLN A 829 55.88 -28.83 0.02
C GLN A 829 56.18 -29.76 1.20
N LYS A 830 55.62 -29.48 2.38
CA LYS A 830 55.77 -30.33 3.56
C LYS A 830 55.18 -31.74 3.32
N ARG A 831 54.04 -31.84 2.61
CA ARG A 831 53.50 -33.14 2.16
C ARG A 831 54.44 -33.85 1.20
N LYS A 832 55.05 -33.14 0.24
CA LYS A 832 56.06 -33.72 -0.67
C LYS A 832 57.28 -34.25 0.08
N GLU A 833 57.85 -33.46 1.00
CA GLU A 833 58.99 -33.87 1.82
C GLU A 833 58.66 -35.06 2.72
N GLN A 834 57.46 -35.12 3.28
CA GLN A 834 57.01 -36.25 4.10
C GLN A 834 56.81 -37.53 3.26
N LEU A 835 56.30 -37.40 2.03
CA LEU A 835 56.23 -38.49 1.05
C LEU A 835 57.63 -38.95 0.60
N GLN A 836 58.59 -38.04 0.49
CA GLN A 836 59.98 -38.36 0.15
C GLN A 836 60.69 -39.08 1.29
N LYS A 837 60.57 -38.59 2.53
CA LYS A 837 61.07 -39.30 3.72
C LYS A 837 60.46 -40.69 3.88
N ASN A 838 59.17 -40.85 3.56
CA ASN A 838 58.54 -42.17 3.58
C ASN A 838 59.00 -43.09 2.43
N LYS A 839 59.51 -42.54 1.33
CA LYS A 839 60.09 -43.33 0.23
C LYS A 839 61.55 -43.73 0.49
N ASP A 840 62.32 -42.89 1.20
CA ASP A 840 63.73 -43.19 1.53
C ASP A 840 63.87 -44.07 2.77
N THR A 841 62.77 -44.49 3.40
CA THR A 841 62.77 -45.43 4.52
C THR A 841 62.13 -46.75 4.10
N ALA A 842 62.82 -47.51 3.25
CA ALA A 842 62.65 -48.96 3.07
C ALA A 842 63.59 -49.72 4.02
N PRO A 843 63.28 -50.97 4.41
CA PRO A 843 63.22 -51.37 5.81
C PRO A 843 64.56 -51.85 6.35
N MET A 844 64.90 -51.42 7.57
CA MET A 844 65.84 -52.14 8.42
C MET A 844 65.16 -52.48 9.74
N ASP A 845 65.40 -53.73 10.11
CA ASP A 845 64.77 -54.53 11.12
C ASP A 845 64.92 -53.99 12.55
N ASN A 846 63.97 -54.47 13.36
CA ASN A 846 64.13 -54.85 14.77
C ASN A 846 64.07 -53.78 15.89
N THR A 847 62.89 -53.82 16.52
CA THR A 847 62.67 -54.02 17.97
C THR A 847 62.87 -52.84 18.94
N PHE A 848 61.93 -52.79 19.90
CA PHE A 848 61.93 -52.11 21.20
C PHE A 848 61.18 -50.77 21.37
N LEU A 849 59.98 -50.97 21.96
CA LEU A 849 59.38 -50.28 23.11
C LEU A 849 58.88 -48.84 23.00
N MET A 850 57.54 -48.77 23.19
CA MET A 850 56.79 -47.71 23.85
C MET A 850 57.58 -46.96 24.93
N VAL A 851 57.72 -45.64 24.75
CA VAL A 851 57.61 -44.67 25.86
C VAL A 851 56.85 -43.46 25.33
N LYS A 852 55.62 -43.28 25.84
CA LYS A 852 54.88 -42.01 25.76
C LYS A 852 55.54 -40.99 26.70
N PRO A 853 55.89 -39.78 26.26
CA PRO A 853 55.99 -38.64 27.15
C PRO A 853 54.70 -37.82 27.01
N ASN A 854 53.86 -37.90 28.03
CA ASN A 854 52.83 -36.90 28.32
C ASN A 854 53.56 -35.56 28.55
N GLY A 855 53.50 -34.64 27.60
CA GLY A 855 53.99 -33.27 27.72
C GLY A 855 52.87 -32.27 27.43
N PRO A 856 52.68 -31.19 28.22
CA PRO A 856 51.42 -30.44 28.28
C PRO A 856 51.25 -29.50 27.09
N GLY A 857 50.03 -29.49 26.53
CA GLY A 857 49.65 -28.66 25.40
C GLY A 857 49.57 -27.17 25.76
N PHE A 858 50.28 -26.36 24.98
CA PHE A 858 50.15 -24.91 24.93
C PHE A 858 49.53 -24.54 23.58
N THR A 859 48.40 -23.83 23.57
CA THR A 859 47.85 -23.22 22.34
C THR A 859 48.26 -21.76 22.30
N GLY A 860 48.76 -21.31 21.14
CA GLY A 860 49.39 -20.00 20.91
C GLY A 860 48.68 -18.82 21.57
N GLY A 861 49.45 -18.05 22.34
CA GLY A 861 48.97 -16.92 23.15
C GLY A 861 49.50 -16.89 24.59
N GLY A 862 50.25 -17.90 25.05
CA GLY A 862 51.07 -17.81 26.27
C GLY A 862 50.34 -17.96 27.62
N PHE A 863 49.12 -18.52 27.66
CA PHE A 863 48.42 -18.80 28.91
C PHE A 863 48.46 -20.31 29.29
N PRO A 864 48.96 -20.67 30.48
CA PRO A 864 49.00 -22.06 30.96
C PRO A 864 47.65 -22.52 31.53
N LEU A 865 47.21 -23.73 31.17
CA LEU A 865 46.03 -24.41 31.72
C LEU A 865 46.25 -24.77 33.21
N ARG A 866 45.95 -23.85 34.12
CA ARG A 866 45.79 -24.17 35.55
C ARG A 866 44.36 -24.63 35.81
N SER A 867 44.17 -25.94 35.98
CA SER A 867 42.97 -26.50 36.60
C SER A 867 43.06 -26.30 38.12
N THR A 868 42.44 -25.25 38.63
CA THR A 868 42.24 -25.05 40.06
C THR A 868 41.07 -25.93 40.52
N LYS A 869 41.37 -27.13 41.00
CA LYS A 869 40.54 -27.85 41.98
C LYS A 869 41.17 -27.62 43.35
N MET A 870 40.62 -26.70 44.12
CA MET A 870 40.78 -26.72 45.58
C MET A 870 39.61 -27.50 46.18
N THR A 871 40.00 -28.37 47.10
CA THR A 871 39.27 -29.38 47.84
C THR A 871 38.57 -28.80 49.08
N PHE A 872 37.42 -29.41 49.38
CA PHE A 872 36.43 -29.14 50.44
C PHE A 872 35.52 -27.94 50.23
#